data_AF-A0A1Y0I6P1-F1
#
_entry.id   AF-A0A1Y0I6P1-F1
#
_cell.length_a   1.000
_cell.length_b   1.000
_cell.length_c   1.000
_cell.angle_alpha   90.00
_cell.angle_beta   90.00
_cell.angle_gamma   90.00
#
_symmetry.space_group_name_H-M   'P 1'
#
loop_
_entity.id
_entity.type
_entity.pdbx_description
1 polymer ?
#
loop_
_entity_poly.entity_id
_entity_poly.type
_entity_poly.pdbx_seq_one_letter_code
_entity_poly.pdbx_strand_id
1 'polypeptide(L)'
;MQIPTTFILPARLQSLSIMQIVMFWMLLILSIGAGAKETLSEVETKTAFIYRFIEHTTWPEEARLDTIRVGFYGRDEALFDEFQSVVGSLSVRGKAITLHRVDSILQARPMQVVIVSKEETVHLEDISSYLVKTGTLVISDGAINKNLVMINFTYHDNKHLSFEVNKSNIVYEGLTISNDVLLYGGTEIEVATLYKEIEYSLRKIKDQLQAQKKELALHIEEINRQELDIIGQKAEIERYKKDIDSANALLSQKANQLQQRQAMLTQAEADLQQKNSALRNKARELSAAEELVLEKNTELEIKEIALQHVEDELGSSKRNLSERDKALKIKELEVRQLEKSIEKNVGILQALQKNIEQKEGLLKQTSQQVEDQSHTITSQRNVIVIALIALLCVSIAIILKQKAALKRERKLLEIEEQLVSAQKDSIKAYESSLKLKNDFLTAINHELRTPMNGIKGAIETVELDSMDSMRTALDMIDRSSLEMMRLITDILDYTEIQSNQMVVQVENVNIQTMFKSVKSSIEKRCELKDLKLIWIEKEIPGWLRIDSRKVENVIEKLLDNAVKFTQHGEVRFIASCDTSVQPWQLVCMVEDTGPGIEVEYQGKIFDAFQQRESGFDRNYSGLGIGLSICKELLLQIGGDIKVESDGHKGSRFTVCFNVKEGTPMLVDPEQVVDTSLPVLIVEDNPVNQKILQKMLTKLGFDSILANNGDEALKLLRLHDVCLVLMDLQMPVMDGFTCTQEIRAKKDYQRDIPVIAVTANLTDVTAAQCLTCGMNAYLGKPVKLDTLRSTIAEHLAVSDIKLVAHQD
;
A
#
# COMPACT_ATOMS: atom_id res chain seq x y z
N MET A 1 37.38 -5.16 -39.09
CA MET A 1 36.18 -5.17 -39.97
C MET A 1 36.25 -3.96 -40.89
N GLN A 2 36.20 -4.13 -42.21
CA GLN A 2 36.02 -3.00 -43.13
C GLN A 2 34.58 -2.49 -42.98
N ILE A 3 34.43 -1.18 -42.89
CA ILE A 3 33.12 -0.49 -42.87
C ILE A 3 32.67 -0.32 -44.33
N PRO A 4 31.38 -0.55 -44.67
CA PRO A 4 30.90 -0.34 -46.02
C PRO A 4 31.01 1.15 -46.42
N THR A 5 31.78 1.41 -47.47
CA THR A 5 31.94 2.73 -48.06
C THR A 5 30.78 3.07 -48.99
N THR A 6 29.75 3.74 -48.47
CA THR A 6 28.88 4.64 -49.25
C THR A 6 28.04 5.53 -48.32
N PHE A 7 28.57 6.70 -47.96
CA PHE A 7 27.75 7.84 -47.58
C PHE A 7 28.25 9.08 -48.33
N ILE A 8 27.49 9.48 -49.34
CA ILE A 8 27.75 10.70 -50.12
C ILE A 8 27.28 11.87 -49.27
N LEU A 9 28.21 12.67 -48.73
CA LEU A 9 27.85 13.92 -48.05
C LEU A 9 27.40 14.95 -49.11
N PRO A 10 26.29 15.68 -48.90
CA PRO A 10 25.91 16.77 -49.80
C PRO A 10 26.93 17.92 -49.73
N ALA A 11 27.23 18.51 -50.89
CA ALA A 11 28.29 19.50 -51.10
C ALA A 11 27.98 20.91 -50.54
N ARG A 12 27.44 21.00 -49.31
CA ARG A 12 26.97 22.27 -48.72
C ARG A 12 27.34 22.45 -47.24
N LEU A 13 28.58 22.12 -46.89
CA LEU A 13 29.14 22.29 -45.53
C LEU A 13 30.57 22.85 -45.51
N GLN A 14 30.98 23.59 -46.55
CA GLN A 14 32.30 24.24 -46.63
C GLN A 14 32.38 25.64 -45.97
N SER A 15 31.32 26.11 -45.29
CA SER A 15 31.22 27.52 -44.84
C SER A 15 30.79 27.76 -43.39
N LEU A 16 30.68 26.73 -42.54
CA LEU A 16 30.56 26.95 -41.08
C LEU A 16 31.93 26.81 -40.41
N SER A 17 32.28 27.81 -39.59
CA SER A 17 33.52 27.78 -38.83
C SER A 17 33.42 26.76 -37.69
N ILE A 18 34.54 26.14 -37.32
CA ILE A 18 34.63 25.12 -36.26
C ILE A 18 33.99 25.62 -34.95
N MET A 19 34.11 26.92 -34.69
CA MET A 19 33.49 27.62 -33.55
C MET A 19 31.96 27.55 -33.54
N GLN A 20 31.27 27.61 -34.69
CA GLN A 20 29.81 27.51 -34.77
C GLN A 20 29.29 26.10 -34.43
N ILE A 21 30.03 25.06 -34.83
CA ILE A 21 29.69 23.66 -34.51
C ILE A 21 29.85 23.42 -33.00
N VAL A 22 30.94 23.92 -32.41
CA VAL A 22 31.15 23.86 -30.95
C VAL A 22 30.04 24.61 -30.21
N MET A 23 29.67 25.81 -30.67
CA MET A 23 28.61 26.61 -30.02
C MET A 23 27.23 25.94 -30.11
N PHE A 24 26.91 25.29 -31.24
CA PHE A 24 25.66 24.54 -31.42
C PHE A 24 25.53 23.37 -30.44
N TRP A 25 26.61 22.59 -30.25
CA TRP A 25 26.63 21.51 -29.26
C TRP A 25 26.66 22.03 -27.81
N MET A 26 27.31 23.16 -27.54
CA MET A 26 27.31 23.78 -26.21
C MET A 26 25.91 24.29 -25.81
N LEU A 27 25.16 24.85 -26.76
CA LEU A 27 23.75 25.21 -26.61
C LEU A 27 22.86 23.98 -26.37
N LEU A 28 23.10 22.88 -27.08
CA LEU A 28 22.36 21.62 -26.89
C LEU A 28 22.61 20.97 -25.51
N ILE A 29 23.79 21.21 -24.93
CA ILE A 29 24.15 20.74 -23.57
C ILE A 29 23.54 21.66 -22.51
N LEU A 30 23.46 22.97 -22.76
CA LEU A 30 22.80 23.94 -21.89
C LEU A 30 21.27 23.79 -21.88
N SER A 31 20.65 23.34 -22.98
CA SER A 31 19.19 23.14 -23.07
C SER A 31 18.67 21.88 -22.35
N ILE A 32 19.52 21.09 -21.69
CA ILE A 32 19.13 19.92 -20.89
C ILE A 32 19.12 20.27 -19.38
N GLY A 33 19.31 21.55 -19.03
CA GLY A 33 19.46 22.07 -17.67
C GLY A 33 18.28 22.85 -17.09
N ALA A 34 17.03 22.43 -17.31
CA ALA A 34 15.85 22.98 -16.63
C ALA A 34 14.74 21.92 -16.48
N GLY A 35 13.97 21.95 -15.38
CA GLY A 35 13.10 20.85 -14.93
C GLY A 35 13.77 20.04 -13.82
N ALA A 36 14.03 20.64 -12.65
CA ALA A 36 13.07 20.86 -11.56
C ALA A 36 12.77 19.59 -10.73
N LYS A 37 12.50 19.77 -9.43
CA LYS A 37 12.06 18.69 -8.53
C LYS A 37 10.57 18.46 -8.79
N GLU A 38 10.19 17.25 -9.18
CA GLU A 38 8.79 16.83 -9.21
C GLU A 38 8.63 15.60 -8.31
N THR A 39 8.30 15.89 -7.04
CA THR A 39 7.20 15.17 -6.39
C THR A 39 5.96 15.34 -7.27
N LEU A 40 5.18 14.27 -7.52
CA LEU A 40 3.90 14.42 -8.22
C LEU A 40 3.11 15.56 -7.57
N SER A 41 2.56 16.42 -8.40
CA SER A 41 1.69 17.50 -7.95
C SER A 41 0.40 16.93 -7.35
N GLU A 42 -0.27 17.80 -6.61
CA GLU A 42 -1.59 17.53 -6.03
C GLU A 42 -2.58 17.04 -7.10
N VAL A 43 -2.54 17.69 -8.27
CA VAL A 43 -3.49 17.52 -9.37
C VAL A 43 -3.24 16.21 -10.13
N GLU A 44 -1.99 15.89 -10.48
CA GLU A 44 -1.62 14.60 -11.08
C GLU A 44 -2.02 13.42 -10.19
N THR A 45 -1.84 13.57 -8.86
CA THR A 45 -2.19 12.54 -7.89
C THR A 45 -3.71 12.34 -7.79
N LYS A 46 -4.49 13.42 -7.73
CA LYS A 46 -5.98 13.38 -7.78
C LYS A 46 -6.46 12.71 -9.07
N THR A 47 -5.91 13.11 -10.22
CA THR A 47 -6.24 12.54 -11.54
C THR A 47 -6.03 11.03 -11.59
N ALA A 48 -4.91 10.52 -11.07
CA ALA A 48 -4.62 9.09 -11.02
C ALA A 48 -5.62 8.31 -10.14
N PHE A 49 -6.01 8.84 -8.97
CA PHE A 49 -7.00 8.20 -8.11
C PHE A 49 -8.40 8.22 -8.72
N ILE A 50 -8.85 9.36 -9.24
CA ILE A 50 -10.15 9.49 -9.92
C ILE A 50 -10.24 8.48 -11.07
N TYR A 51 -9.21 8.34 -11.90
CA TYR A 51 -9.19 7.32 -12.94
C TYR A 51 -9.32 5.89 -12.39
N ARG A 52 -8.62 5.54 -11.31
CA ARG A 52 -8.76 4.22 -10.65
C ARG A 52 -10.17 3.97 -10.12
N PHE A 53 -10.82 4.97 -9.54
CA PHE A 53 -12.22 4.84 -9.13
C PHE A 53 -13.14 4.55 -10.33
N ILE A 54 -12.93 5.21 -11.46
CA ILE A 54 -13.71 4.96 -12.69
C ILE A 54 -13.43 3.56 -13.25
N GLU A 55 -12.16 3.15 -13.28
CA GLU A 55 -11.74 1.84 -13.77
C GLU A 55 -12.37 0.68 -12.97
N HIS A 56 -12.51 0.82 -11.66
CA HIS A 56 -13.03 -0.24 -10.78
C HIS A 56 -14.49 -0.06 -10.35
N THR A 57 -15.15 1.06 -10.65
CA THR A 57 -16.62 1.22 -10.50
C THR A 57 -17.32 0.61 -11.70
N THR A 58 -18.43 -0.10 -11.48
CA THR A 58 -19.30 -0.68 -12.50
C THR A 58 -20.71 -0.12 -12.34
N TRP A 59 -21.31 0.33 -13.45
CA TRP A 59 -22.59 1.05 -13.45
C TRP A 59 -23.79 0.11 -13.72
N PRO A 60 -24.99 0.44 -13.19
CA PRO A 60 -26.24 -0.11 -13.69
C PRO A 60 -26.32 0.01 -15.22
N GLU A 61 -26.67 -1.10 -15.87
CA GLU A 61 -26.80 -1.18 -17.33
C GLU A 61 -25.57 -0.75 -18.15
N GLU A 62 -24.34 -0.83 -17.61
CA GLU A 62 -23.10 -0.38 -18.29
C GLU A 62 -22.91 -0.97 -19.71
N ALA A 63 -23.49 -2.13 -20.00
CA ALA A 63 -23.50 -2.73 -21.34
C ALA A 63 -24.25 -1.90 -22.41
N ARG A 64 -25.07 -0.92 -22.01
CA ARG A 64 -25.79 0.02 -22.90
C ARG A 64 -25.07 1.36 -23.10
N LEU A 65 -23.91 1.57 -22.46
CA LEU A 65 -23.14 2.81 -22.55
C LEU A 65 -22.05 2.70 -23.63
N ASP A 66 -22.07 3.58 -24.63
CA ASP A 66 -21.00 3.68 -25.63
C ASP A 66 -19.74 4.40 -25.07
N THR A 67 -19.93 5.28 -24.09
CA THR A 67 -18.89 6.13 -23.48
C THR A 67 -19.16 6.32 -22.00
N ILE A 68 -18.11 6.51 -21.20
CA ILE A 68 -18.23 6.98 -19.81
C ILE A 68 -18.12 8.50 -19.84
N ARG A 69 -19.13 9.19 -19.31
CA ARG A 69 -19.16 10.65 -19.25
C ARG A 69 -18.81 11.13 -17.85
N VAL A 70 -17.78 11.98 -17.77
CA VAL A 70 -17.28 12.59 -16.54
C VAL A 70 -17.59 14.08 -16.58
N GLY A 71 -18.47 14.54 -15.69
CA GLY A 71 -18.83 15.94 -15.54
C GLY A 71 -18.00 16.63 -14.46
N PHE A 72 -17.47 17.81 -14.75
CA PHE A 72 -16.83 18.70 -13.77
C PHE A 72 -17.79 19.83 -13.42
N TYR A 73 -18.16 19.94 -12.13
CA TYR A 73 -19.05 20.95 -11.58
C TYR A 73 -18.25 21.92 -10.71
N GLY A 74 -18.29 23.21 -11.07
CA GLY A 74 -17.44 24.25 -10.47
C GLY A 74 -16.15 24.53 -11.25
N ARG A 75 -15.34 25.48 -10.76
CA ARG A 75 -14.14 25.99 -11.45
C ARG A 75 -12.84 25.38 -10.93
N ASP A 76 -12.56 24.14 -11.31
CA ASP A 76 -11.22 23.54 -11.16
C ASP A 76 -10.56 23.33 -12.53
N GLU A 77 -10.03 24.43 -13.08
CA GLU A 77 -9.37 24.42 -14.40
C GLU A 77 -8.12 23.53 -14.40
N ALA A 78 -7.37 23.51 -13.30
CA ALA A 78 -6.14 22.72 -13.21
C ALA A 78 -6.43 21.22 -13.25
N LEU A 79 -7.42 20.74 -12.49
CA LEU A 79 -7.83 19.34 -12.52
C LEU A 79 -8.49 18.97 -13.85
N PHE A 80 -9.28 19.86 -14.45
CA PHE A 80 -9.89 19.60 -15.75
C PHE A 80 -8.84 19.43 -16.86
N ASP A 81 -7.88 20.36 -16.97
CA ASP A 81 -6.85 20.36 -18.02
C ASP A 81 -5.90 19.16 -17.86
N GLU A 82 -5.50 18.84 -16.62
CA GLU A 82 -4.70 17.65 -16.32
C GLU A 82 -5.44 16.37 -16.72
N PHE A 83 -6.70 16.21 -16.29
CA PHE A 83 -7.51 15.04 -16.63
C PHE A 83 -7.74 14.94 -18.15
N GLN A 84 -7.91 16.07 -18.85
CA GLN A 84 -8.01 16.12 -20.30
C GLN A 84 -6.73 15.68 -21.01
N SER A 85 -5.55 16.01 -20.46
CA SER A 85 -4.27 15.60 -21.03
C SER A 85 -4.07 14.08 -21.03
N VAL A 86 -4.58 13.38 -19.99
CA VAL A 86 -4.42 11.94 -19.82
C VAL A 86 -5.54 11.14 -20.51
N VAL A 87 -6.80 11.60 -20.40
CA VAL A 87 -8.00 10.87 -20.89
C VAL A 87 -7.96 10.53 -22.37
N GLY A 88 -7.35 11.36 -23.22
CA GLY A 88 -7.28 11.13 -24.67
C GLY A 88 -6.60 9.80 -25.09
N SER A 89 -5.91 9.14 -24.16
CA SER A 89 -5.25 7.83 -24.36
C SER A 89 -5.90 6.66 -23.61
N LEU A 90 -6.92 6.93 -22.78
CA LEU A 90 -7.45 5.95 -21.82
C LEU A 90 -8.84 5.44 -22.21
N SER A 91 -9.09 4.17 -21.89
CA SER A 91 -10.41 3.55 -22.04
C SER A 91 -10.66 2.59 -20.88
N VAL A 92 -11.89 2.55 -20.38
CA VAL A 92 -12.29 1.64 -19.29
C VAL A 92 -13.23 0.60 -19.88
N ARG A 93 -12.85 -0.68 -19.76
CA ARG A 93 -13.59 -1.84 -20.32
C ARG A 93 -14.00 -1.64 -21.79
N GLY A 94 -13.10 -1.05 -22.60
CA GLY A 94 -13.30 -0.78 -24.03
C GLY A 94 -14.15 0.44 -24.36
N LYS A 95 -14.63 1.20 -23.37
CA LYS A 95 -15.38 2.45 -23.56
C LYS A 95 -14.45 3.66 -23.45
N ALA A 96 -14.62 4.63 -24.34
CA ALA A 96 -13.91 5.91 -24.24
C ALA A 96 -14.48 6.76 -23.08
N ILE A 97 -13.60 7.50 -22.40
CA ILE A 97 -13.99 8.51 -21.41
C ILE A 97 -14.18 9.85 -22.14
N THR A 98 -15.26 10.56 -21.82
CA THR A 98 -15.53 11.91 -22.36
C THR A 98 -15.74 12.90 -21.22
N LEU A 99 -15.15 14.10 -21.36
CA LEU A 99 -15.15 15.14 -20.34
C LEU A 99 -16.14 16.23 -20.71
N HIS A 100 -16.94 16.65 -19.72
CA HIS A 100 -17.99 17.66 -19.87
C HIS A 100 -17.85 18.68 -18.75
N ARG A 101 -17.97 19.96 -19.09
CA ARG A 101 -18.12 21.04 -18.09
C ARG A 101 -19.60 21.17 -17.78
N VAL A 102 -19.92 21.31 -16.50
CA VAL A 102 -21.30 21.27 -15.99
C VAL A 102 -21.58 22.59 -15.27
N ASP A 103 -22.11 23.57 -16.02
CA ASP A 103 -22.44 24.90 -15.47
C ASP A 103 -23.74 24.92 -14.66
N SER A 104 -24.51 23.82 -14.69
CA SER A 104 -25.77 23.67 -13.96
C SER A 104 -26.00 22.20 -13.64
N ILE A 105 -26.40 21.90 -12.41
CA ILE A 105 -26.64 20.54 -11.92
C ILE A 105 -27.66 19.75 -12.77
N LEU A 106 -28.57 20.45 -13.47
CA LEU A 106 -29.50 19.86 -14.43
C LEU A 106 -28.79 19.06 -15.53
N GLN A 107 -27.59 19.49 -15.94
CA GLN A 107 -26.76 18.88 -16.99
C GLN A 107 -25.91 17.71 -16.48
N ALA A 108 -25.86 17.48 -15.17
CA ALA A 108 -25.06 16.42 -14.55
C ALA A 108 -25.74 15.04 -14.59
N ARG A 109 -27.07 14.99 -14.69
CA ARG A 109 -27.87 13.74 -14.71
C ARG A 109 -27.48 12.65 -15.73
N PRO A 110 -27.06 12.97 -16.98
CA PRO A 110 -26.62 11.94 -17.93
C PRO A 110 -25.15 11.51 -17.75
N MET A 111 -24.45 12.01 -16.73
CA MET A 111 -23.05 11.70 -16.46
C MET A 111 -22.93 10.46 -15.58
N GLN A 112 -21.88 9.66 -15.80
CA GLN A 112 -21.58 8.49 -14.97
C GLN A 112 -20.80 8.88 -13.72
N VAL A 113 -20.04 9.98 -13.82
CA VAL A 113 -19.24 10.56 -12.73
C VAL A 113 -19.48 12.06 -12.71
N VAL A 114 -19.61 12.64 -11.51
CA VAL A 114 -19.61 14.09 -11.31
C VAL A 114 -18.57 14.43 -10.26
N ILE A 115 -17.62 15.28 -10.64
CA ILE A 115 -16.55 15.80 -9.78
C ILE A 115 -16.96 17.22 -9.37
N VAL A 116 -17.15 17.42 -8.06
CA VAL A 116 -17.54 18.70 -7.45
C VAL A 116 -16.29 19.39 -6.93
N SER A 117 -15.99 20.59 -7.45
CA SER A 117 -14.84 21.37 -6.98
C SER A 117 -15.02 21.80 -5.52
N LYS A 118 -13.90 22.07 -4.85
CA LYS A 118 -13.88 22.49 -3.43
C LYS A 118 -14.76 23.70 -3.13
N GLU A 119 -14.84 24.65 -4.07
CA GLU A 119 -15.63 25.88 -3.95
C GLU A 119 -17.14 25.60 -3.93
N GLU A 120 -17.60 24.61 -4.71
CA GLU A 120 -19.01 24.21 -4.83
C GLU A 120 -19.47 23.25 -3.73
N THR A 121 -18.58 22.84 -2.80
CA THR A 121 -18.94 21.91 -1.71
C THR A 121 -20.01 22.46 -0.76
N VAL A 122 -20.23 23.78 -0.75
CA VAL A 122 -21.31 24.44 -0.01
C VAL A 122 -22.70 24.04 -0.53
N HIS A 123 -22.81 23.67 -1.80
CA HIS A 123 -24.07 23.28 -2.46
C HIS A 123 -24.29 21.75 -2.50
N LEU A 124 -23.53 20.98 -1.72
CA LEU A 124 -23.59 19.51 -1.77
C LEU A 124 -24.95 18.91 -1.42
N GLU A 125 -25.77 19.56 -0.60
CA GLU A 125 -27.13 19.09 -0.29
C GLU A 125 -28.07 19.16 -1.51
N ASP A 126 -28.00 20.26 -2.27
CA ASP A 126 -28.74 20.43 -3.53
C ASP A 126 -28.22 19.50 -4.63
N ILE A 127 -26.89 19.37 -4.75
CA ILE A 127 -26.21 18.48 -5.71
C ILE A 127 -26.59 17.01 -5.45
N SER A 128 -26.46 16.57 -4.19
CA SER A 128 -26.74 15.19 -3.79
C SER A 128 -28.22 14.86 -4.01
N SER A 129 -29.14 15.69 -3.49
CA SER A 129 -30.59 15.46 -3.63
C SER A 129 -31.07 15.44 -5.09
N TYR A 130 -30.44 16.19 -6.00
CA TYR A 130 -30.79 16.16 -7.43
C TYR A 130 -30.27 14.92 -8.19
N LEU A 131 -29.14 14.36 -7.74
CA LEU A 131 -28.46 13.20 -8.33
C LEU A 131 -28.84 11.85 -7.69
N VAL A 132 -29.68 11.85 -6.65
CA VAL A 132 -30.24 10.63 -6.05
C VAL A 132 -30.98 9.76 -7.10
N LYS A 133 -30.69 8.47 -7.09
CA LYS A 133 -31.14 7.38 -7.97
C LYS A 133 -30.87 7.62 -9.46
N THR A 134 -29.75 8.27 -9.77
CA THR A 134 -29.28 8.47 -11.15
C THR A 134 -28.18 7.49 -11.56
N GLY A 135 -27.55 6.81 -10.58
CA GLY A 135 -26.36 5.98 -10.85
C GLY A 135 -25.12 6.83 -11.13
N THR A 136 -25.07 8.06 -10.64
CA THR A 136 -23.91 8.96 -10.82
C THR A 136 -22.93 8.79 -9.65
N LEU A 137 -21.66 8.51 -9.95
CA LEU A 137 -20.59 8.49 -8.96
C LEU A 137 -20.20 9.94 -8.59
N VAL A 138 -20.56 10.39 -7.38
CA VAL A 138 -20.28 11.75 -6.90
C VAL A 138 -18.96 11.80 -6.13
N ILE A 139 -17.99 12.54 -6.67
CA ILE A 139 -16.65 12.75 -6.13
C ILE A 139 -16.51 14.22 -5.71
N SER A 140 -15.97 14.49 -4.52
CA SER A 140 -15.72 15.86 -4.03
C SER A 140 -14.29 16.05 -3.51
N ASP A 141 -13.84 17.31 -3.50
CA ASP A 141 -12.58 17.72 -2.87
C ASP A 141 -12.86 18.56 -1.61
N GLY A 142 -12.60 18.00 -0.43
CA GLY A 142 -12.69 18.72 0.85
C GLY A 142 -14.09 18.93 1.41
N ALA A 143 -15.07 18.08 1.08
CA ALA A 143 -16.44 18.20 1.59
C ALA A 143 -16.50 18.07 3.13
N ILE A 144 -17.21 19.01 3.78
CA ILE A 144 -17.43 19.01 5.23
C ILE A 144 -18.46 17.93 5.61
N ASN A 145 -19.63 17.91 4.95
CA ASN A 145 -20.66 16.91 5.17
C ASN A 145 -20.44 15.69 4.26
N LYS A 146 -19.60 14.76 4.73
CA LYS A 146 -19.14 13.59 3.96
C LYS A 146 -20.24 12.56 3.67
N ASN A 147 -21.40 12.66 4.34
CA ASN A 147 -22.53 11.76 4.13
C ASN A 147 -23.27 12.02 2.82
N LEU A 148 -22.99 13.13 2.13
CA LEU A 148 -23.69 13.54 0.89
C LEU A 148 -22.99 13.10 -0.41
N VAL A 149 -21.78 12.54 -0.29
CA VAL A 149 -20.89 12.18 -1.41
C VAL A 149 -20.51 10.71 -1.34
N MET A 150 -19.90 10.19 -2.40
CA MET A 150 -19.42 8.80 -2.45
C MET A 150 -17.92 8.68 -2.23
N ILE A 151 -17.15 9.62 -2.79
CA ILE A 151 -15.70 9.70 -2.63
C ILE A 151 -15.38 11.14 -2.25
N ASN A 152 -14.65 11.34 -1.16
CA ASN A 152 -14.22 12.67 -0.73
C ASN A 152 -12.70 12.68 -0.56
N PHE A 153 -12.00 13.52 -1.31
CA PHE A 153 -10.57 13.77 -1.10
C PHE A 153 -10.38 14.74 0.08
N THR A 154 -9.36 14.49 0.89
CA THR A 154 -8.99 15.31 2.06
C THR A 154 -7.48 15.51 2.09
N TYR A 155 -7.03 16.69 2.50
CA TYR A 155 -5.60 16.99 2.66
C TYR A 155 -5.25 17.22 4.12
N HIS A 156 -4.24 16.50 4.57
CA HIS A 156 -3.58 16.75 5.85
C HIS A 156 -2.24 17.46 5.60
N ASP A 157 -2.06 18.60 6.28
CA ASP A 157 -0.84 19.42 6.36
C ASP A 157 -0.17 19.79 5.02
N ASN A 158 -0.95 19.95 3.95
CA ASN A 158 -0.51 20.24 2.57
C ASN A 158 0.57 19.26 2.05
N LYS A 159 0.60 18.02 2.56
CA LYS A 159 1.62 17.00 2.20
C LYS A 159 1.05 15.60 1.96
N HIS A 160 -0.09 15.28 2.55
CA HIS A 160 -0.70 13.96 2.43
C HIS A 160 -2.13 14.08 1.88
N LEU A 161 -2.34 13.49 0.70
CA LEU A 161 -3.68 13.24 0.17
C LEU A 161 -4.23 11.96 0.81
N SER A 162 -5.41 12.07 1.40
CA SER A 162 -6.25 10.97 1.84
C SER A 162 -7.59 11.03 1.11
N PHE A 163 -8.35 9.94 1.17
CA PHE A 163 -9.74 9.94 0.70
C PHE A 163 -10.60 9.01 1.53
N GLU A 164 -11.89 9.29 1.54
CA GLU A 164 -12.91 8.51 2.22
C GLU A 164 -13.96 8.03 1.21
N VAL A 165 -14.43 6.79 1.39
CA VAL A 165 -15.37 6.11 0.47
C VAL A 165 -16.64 5.74 1.22
N ASN A 166 -17.77 6.30 0.82
CA ASN A 166 -19.08 6.00 1.41
C ASN A 166 -19.77 4.86 0.65
N LYS A 167 -19.45 3.62 1.05
CA LYS A 167 -20.00 2.38 0.45
C LYS A 167 -21.53 2.34 0.48
N SER A 168 -22.17 2.88 1.52
CA SER A 168 -23.63 2.94 1.64
C SER A 168 -24.26 3.77 0.52
N ASN A 169 -23.70 4.94 0.21
CA ASN A 169 -24.17 5.81 -0.87
C ASN A 169 -23.94 5.19 -2.27
N ILE A 170 -22.80 4.55 -2.46
CA ILE A 170 -22.45 3.84 -3.71
C ILE A 170 -23.47 2.72 -4.00
N VAL A 171 -23.76 1.89 -2.98
CA VAL A 171 -24.74 0.80 -3.09
C VAL A 171 -26.16 1.33 -3.24
N TYR A 172 -26.51 2.46 -2.61
CA TYR A 172 -27.81 3.10 -2.74
C TYR A 172 -28.09 3.61 -4.17
N GLU A 173 -27.06 4.06 -4.89
CA GLU A 173 -27.13 4.41 -6.32
C GLU A 173 -27.03 3.20 -7.27
N GLY A 174 -26.93 1.97 -6.74
CA GLY A 174 -26.82 0.73 -7.52
C GLY A 174 -25.45 0.53 -8.17
N LEU A 175 -24.44 1.32 -7.81
CA LEU A 175 -23.07 1.18 -8.29
C LEU A 175 -22.38 0.01 -7.58
N THR A 176 -21.45 -0.64 -8.28
CA THR A 176 -20.63 -1.73 -7.71
C THR A 176 -19.15 -1.45 -7.95
N ILE A 177 -18.38 -1.29 -6.87
CA ILE A 177 -16.92 -1.04 -6.94
C ILE A 177 -16.17 -2.35 -6.66
N SER A 178 -15.14 -2.65 -7.45
CA SER A 178 -14.27 -3.81 -7.22
C SER A 178 -13.58 -3.70 -5.86
N ASN A 179 -13.41 -4.85 -5.20
CA ASN A 179 -12.72 -4.94 -3.92
C ASN A 179 -11.28 -4.38 -3.97
N ASP A 180 -10.65 -4.38 -5.15
CA ASP A 180 -9.32 -3.79 -5.43
C ASP A 180 -9.21 -2.30 -5.11
N VAL A 181 -10.33 -1.56 -5.12
CA VAL A 181 -10.37 -0.11 -4.83
C VAL A 181 -10.99 0.19 -3.46
N LEU A 182 -11.90 -0.67 -2.98
CA LEU A 182 -12.34 -0.66 -1.57
C LEU A 182 -11.18 -0.98 -0.59
N LEU A 183 -10.13 -1.64 -1.08
CA LEU A 183 -8.84 -1.85 -0.41
C LEU A 183 -8.15 -0.57 0.10
N TYR A 184 -8.53 0.60 -0.41
CA TYR A 184 -8.03 1.90 0.05
C TYR A 184 -9.08 2.73 0.82
N GLY A 185 -10.30 2.20 1.03
CA GLY A 185 -11.46 2.96 1.51
C GLY A 185 -12.38 2.16 2.44
N GLY A 186 -11.86 1.76 3.60
CA GLY A 186 -12.56 1.45 4.86
C GLY A 186 -13.88 0.64 4.84
N THR A 187 -13.84 -0.60 5.36
CA THR A 187 -14.64 -1.03 6.54
C THR A 187 -14.25 -2.45 6.96
N GLU A 188 -14.42 -2.77 8.24
CA GLU A 188 -13.41 -3.56 8.94
C GLU A 188 -13.40 -5.10 8.73
N ILE A 189 -14.45 -5.68 8.15
CA ILE A 189 -14.80 -7.08 8.45
C ILE A 189 -14.44 -8.11 7.36
N GLU A 190 -14.17 -7.70 6.12
CA GLU A 190 -13.80 -8.62 5.02
C GLU A 190 -12.30 -8.55 4.64
N VAL A 191 -11.57 -7.59 5.21
CA VAL A 191 -10.16 -7.31 4.90
C VAL A 191 -9.26 -8.50 5.26
N ALA A 192 -9.37 -9.04 6.48
CA ALA A 192 -8.41 -10.02 7.01
C ALA A 192 -8.41 -11.38 6.29
N THR A 193 -9.53 -11.78 5.68
CA THR A 193 -9.65 -13.06 4.96
C THR A 193 -9.00 -12.96 3.58
N LEU A 194 -9.31 -11.90 2.84
CA LEU A 194 -8.77 -11.66 1.51
C LEU A 194 -7.28 -11.29 1.56
N TYR A 195 -6.83 -10.53 2.56
CA TYR A 195 -5.41 -10.24 2.76
C TYR A 195 -4.57 -11.49 3.01
N LYS A 196 -5.09 -12.54 3.66
CA LYS A 196 -4.36 -13.81 3.84
C LYS A 196 -4.19 -14.58 2.53
N GLU A 197 -5.19 -14.59 1.67
CA GLU A 197 -5.06 -15.19 0.33
C GLU A 197 -4.13 -14.36 -0.58
N ILE A 198 -4.19 -13.02 -0.49
CA ILE A 198 -3.33 -12.10 -1.22
C ILE A 198 -1.88 -12.17 -0.72
N GLU A 199 -1.61 -12.21 0.58
CA GLU A 199 -0.26 -12.38 1.13
C GLU A 199 0.32 -13.74 0.74
N TYR A 200 -0.46 -14.83 0.85
CA TYR A 200 -0.02 -16.15 0.41
C TYR A 200 0.31 -16.18 -1.09
N SER A 201 -0.52 -15.55 -1.93
CA SER A 201 -0.31 -15.45 -3.37
C SER A 201 0.87 -14.57 -3.74
N LEU A 202 1.03 -13.39 -3.10
CA LEU A 202 2.18 -12.50 -3.28
C LEU A 202 3.48 -13.16 -2.84
N ARG A 203 3.46 -13.94 -1.74
CA ARG A 203 4.63 -14.68 -1.26
C ARG A 203 5.03 -15.77 -2.26
N LYS A 204 4.05 -16.55 -2.77
CA LYS A 204 4.26 -17.54 -3.82
C LYS A 204 4.80 -16.92 -5.12
N ILE A 205 4.26 -15.77 -5.54
CA ILE A 205 4.75 -15.01 -6.70
C ILE A 205 6.16 -14.49 -6.45
N LYS A 206 6.45 -13.92 -5.27
CA LYS A 206 7.78 -13.42 -4.89
C LYS A 206 8.83 -14.53 -4.89
N ASP A 207 8.49 -15.70 -4.37
CA ASP A 207 9.37 -16.87 -4.36
C ASP A 207 9.62 -17.39 -5.79
N GLN A 208 8.59 -17.41 -6.65
CA GLN A 208 8.73 -17.71 -8.09
C GLN A 208 9.60 -16.68 -8.81
N LEU A 209 9.44 -15.38 -8.52
CA LEU A 209 10.21 -14.30 -9.14
C LEU A 209 11.67 -14.30 -8.67
N GLN A 210 11.93 -14.68 -7.41
CA GLN A 210 13.30 -14.95 -6.93
C GLN A 210 13.92 -16.19 -7.59
N ALA A 211 13.15 -17.27 -7.79
CA ALA A 211 13.61 -18.45 -8.51
C ALA A 211 13.95 -18.11 -9.97
N GLN A 212 13.05 -17.46 -10.70
CA GLN A 212 13.28 -16.99 -12.07
C GLN A 212 14.45 -15.99 -12.16
N LYS A 213 14.61 -15.08 -11.20
CA LYS A 213 15.76 -14.16 -11.16
C LYS A 213 17.09 -14.90 -10.95
N LYS A 214 17.09 -16.00 -10.20
CA LYS A 214 18.26 -16.86 -9.99
C LYS A 214 18.59 -17.69 -11.24
N GLU A 215 17.57 -18.23 -11.90
CA GLU A 215 17.67 -18.93 -13.18
C GLU A 215 18.17 -18.00 -14.31
N LEU A 216 17.61 -16.79 -14.40
CA LEU A 216 18.05 -15.76 -15.33
C LEU A 216 19.49 -15.30 -15.06
N ALA A 217 19.92 -15.20 -13.79
CA ALA A 217 21.31 -14.91 -13.46
C ALA A 217 22.27 -16.01 -13.92
N LEU A 218 21.88 -17.29 -13.76
CA LEU A 218 22.65 -18.43 -14.28
C LEU A 218 22.71 -18.43 -15.80
N HIS A 219 21.60 -18.14 -16.50
CA HIS A 219 21.59 -18.00 -17.95
C HIS A 219 22.42 -16.81 -18.44
N ILE A 220 22.45 -15.68 -17.73
CA ILE A 220 23.33 -14.55 -18.05
C ILE A 220 24.81 -14.96 -17.89
N GLU A 221 25.15 -15.70 -16.83
CA GLU A 221 26.51 -16.23 -16.64
C GLU A 221 26.90 -17.23 -17.75
N GLU A 222 25.98 -18.10 -18.16
CA GLU A 222 26.18 -19.06 -19.24
C GLU A 222 26.28 -18.39 -20.62
N ILE A 223 25.45 -17.37 -20.91
CA ILE A 223 25.54 -16.56 -22.13
C ILE A 223 26.88 -15.81 -22.18
N ASN A 224 27.31 -15.17 -21.09
CA ASN A 224 28.62 -14.51 -21.03
C ASN A 224 29.77 -15.50 -21.27
N ARG A 225 29.65 -16.74 -20.79
CA ARG A 225 30.61 -17.81 -21.03
C ARG A 225 30.63 -18.25 -22.49
N GLN A 226 29.46 -18.43 -23.10
CA GLN A 226 29.33 -18.74 -24.53
C GLN A 226 29.86 -17.60 -25.40
N GLU A 227 29.64 -16.34 -25.02
CA GLU A 227 30.16 -15.17 -25.75
C GLU A 227 31.69 -15.12 -25.70
N LEU A 228 32.31 -15.43 -24.54
CA LEU A 228 33.77 -15.58 -24.43
C LEU A 228 34.31 -16.73 -25.30
N ASP A 229 33.64 -17.88 -25.32
CA ASP A 229 34.00 -19.01 -26.20
C ASP A 229 33.85 -18.63 -27.69
N ILE A 230 32.80 -17.92 -28.07
CA ILE A 230 32.58 -17.41 -29.44
C ILE A 230 33.67 -16.40 -29.83
N ILE A 231 34.09 -15.52 -28.91
CA ILE A 231 35.22 -14.60 -29.13
C ILE A 231 36.52 -15.39 -29.34
N GLY A 232 36.76 -16.45 -28.56
CA GLY A 232 37.89 -17.36 -28.73
C GLY A 232 37.88 -18.07 -30.09
N GLN A 233 36.79 -18.74 -30.43
CA GLN A 233 36.61 -19.42 -31.71
C GLN A 233 36.74 -18.47 -32.90
N LYS A 234 36.24 -17.23 -32.78
CA LYS A 234 36.37 -16.20 -33.82
C LYS A 234 37.83 -15.77 -34.02
N ALA A 235 38.62 -15.67 -32.95
CA ALA A 235 40.05 -15.42 -33.05
C ALA A 235 40.81 -16.60 -33.68
N GLU A 236 40.43 -17.84 -33.39
CA GLU A 236 40.97 -19.03 -34.08
C GLU A 236 40.58 -19.06 -35.56
N ILE A 237 39.34 -18.72 -35.91
CA ILE A 237 38.88 -18.62 -37.30
C ILE A 237 39.64 -17.53 -38.06
N GLU A 238 39.91 -16.36 -37.47
CA GLU A 238 40.76 -15.34 -38.11
C GLU A 238 42.21 -15.82 -38.30
N ARG A 239 42.74 -16.61 -37.35
CA ARG A 239 44.06 -17.24 -37.47
C ARG A 239 44.10 -18.27 -38.59
N TYR A 240 43.16 -19.23 -38.61
CA TYR A 240 43.05 -20.22 -39.67
C TYR A 240 42.83 -19.57 -41.04
N LYS A 241 42.04 -18.49 -41.13
CA LYS A 241 41.88 -17.74 -42.36
C LYS A 241 43.19 -17.13 -42.85
N LYS A 242 43.99 -16.54 -41.96
CA LYS A 242 45.33 -16.01 -42.29
C LYS A 242 46.31 -17.10 -42.73
N ASP A 243 46.23 -18.28 -42.10
CA ASP A 243 47.05 -19.44 -42.47
C ASP A 243 46.63 -20.00 -43.84
N ILE A 244 45.32 -20.05 -44.13
CA ILE A 244 44.75 -20.42 -45.44
C ILE A 244 45.15 -19.40 -46.52
N ASP A 245 45.06 -18.10 -46.26
CA ASP A 245 45.46 -17.05 -47.20
C ASP A 245 46.98 -17.16 -47.52
N SER A 246 47.79 -17.48 -46.51
CA SER A 246 49.23 -17.73 -46.67
C SER A 246 49.53 -19.01 -47.45
N ALA A 247 48.78 -20.09 -47.20
CA ALA A 247 48.89 -21.34 -47.94
C ALA A 247 48.43 -21.19 -49.40
N ASN A 248 47.37 -20.44 -49.66
CA ASN A 248 46.87 -20.12 -50.99
C ASN A 248 47.89 -19.29 -51.78
N ALA A 249 48.53 -18.29 -51.16
CA ALA A 249 49.62 -17.54 -51.79
C ALA A 249 50.80 -18.46 -52.16
N LEU A 250 51.19 -19.39 -51.27
CA LEU A 250 52.24 -20.37 -51.53
C LEU A 250 51.86 -21.36 -52.65
N LEU A 251 50.60 -21.79 -52.70
CA LEU A 251 50.05 -22.64 -53.75
C LEU A 251 50.03 -21.92 -55.10
N SER A 252 49.62 -20.65 -55.16
CA SER A 252 49.72 -19.84 -56.39
C SER A 252 51.17 -19.67 -56.85
N GLN A 253 52.11 -19.47 -55.94
CA GLN A 253 53.55 -19.43 -56.26
C GLN A 253 54.04 -20.77 -56.82
N LYS A 254 53.67 -21.89 -56.19
CA LYS A 254 54.00 -23.26 -56.66
C LYS A 254 53.36 -23.56 -58.01
N ALA A 255 52.12 -23.16 -58.26
CA ALA A 255 51.42 -23.33 -59.53
C ALA A 255 52.15 -22.57 -60.66
N ASN A 256 52.53 -21.31 -60.42
CA ASN A 256 53.32 -20.53 -61.38
C ASN A 256 54.69 -21.18 -61.66
N GLN A 257 55.39 -21.69 -60.64
CA GLN A 257 56.65 -22.43 -60.82
C GLN A 257 56.46 -23.73 -61.62
N LEU A 258 55.39 -24.48 -61.37
CA LEU A 258 55.07 -25.69 -62.13
C LEU A 258 54.71 -25.37 -63.58
N GLN A 259 53.94 -24.31 -63.84
CA GLN A 259 53.61 -23.86 -65.19
C GLN A 259 54.86 -23.43 -65.97
N GLN A 260 55.77 -22.69 -65.34
CA GLN A 260 57.07 -22.34 -65.93
C GLN A 260 57.90 -23.60 -66.23
N ARG A 261 57.97 -24.55 -65.30
CA ARG A 261 58.73 -25.79 -65.47
C ARG A 261 58.12 -26.71 -66.55
N GLN A 262 56.80 -26.75 -66.66
CA GLN A 262 56.09 -27.46 -67.72
C GLN A 262 56.42 -26.85 -69.09
N ALA A 263 56.40 -25.52 -69.21
CA ALA A 263 56.79 -24.85 -70.45
C ALA A 263 58.25 -25.14 -70.84
N MET A 264 59.18 -25.17 -69.88
CA MET A 264 60.56 -25.59 -70.13
C MET A 264 60.67 -27.06 -70.58
N LEU A 265 59.89 -27.97 -69.98
CA LEU A 265 59.87 -29.39 -70.37
C LEU A 265 59.32 -29.58 -71.79
N THR A 266 58.21 -28.93 -72.13
CA THR A 266 57.65 -28.99 -73.49
C THR A 266 58.61 -28.43 -74.55
N GLN A 267 59.36 -27.37 -74.23
CA GLN A 267 60.43 -26.88 -75.11
C GLN A 267 61.57 -27.91 -75.25
N ALA A 268 62.01 -28.51 -74.14
CA ALA A 268 63.07 -29.53 -74.15
C ALA A 268 62.66 -30.80 -74.90
N GLU A 269 61.39 -31.20 -74.84
CA GLU A 269 60.81 -32.29 -75.63
C GLU A 269 60.80 -31.96 -77.13
N ALA A 270 60.45 -30.74 -77.52
CA ALA A 270 60.50 -30.29 -78.91
C ALA A 270 61.94 -30.30 -79.45
N ASP A 271 62.90 -29.77 -78.68
CA ASP A 271 64.33 -29.80 -79.01
C ASP A 271 64.86 -31.25 -79.15
N LEU A 272 64.39 -32.17 -78.30
CA LEU A 272 64.73 -33.60 -78.36
C LEU A 272 64.12 -34.29 -79.58
N GLN A 273 62.87 -33.99 -79.94
CA GLN A 273 62.26 -34.50 -81.17
C GLN A 273 63.00 -33.99 -82.41
N GLN A 274 63.40 -32.72 -82.43
CA GLN A 274 64.22 -32.16 -83.51
C GLN A 274 65.61 -32.83 -83.60
N LYS A 275 66.29 -33.07 -82.46
CA LYS A 275 67.56 -33.82 -82.45
C LYS A 275 67.38 -35.27 -82.91
N ASN A 276 66.31 -35.94 -82.50
CA ASN A 276 66.01 -37.31 -82.94
C ASN A 276 65.69 -37.39 -84.44
N SER A 277 65.01 -36.40 -85.02
CA SER A 277 64.79 -36.37 -86.48
C SER A 277 66.09 -36.14 -87.25
N ALA A 278 66.97 -35.25 -86.76
CA ALA A 278 68.31 -35.05 -87.32
C ALA A 278 69.19 -36.32 -87.21
N LEU A 279 69.16 -37.02 -86.07
CA LEU A 279 69.86 -38.29 -85.88
C LEU A 279 69.33 -39.39 -86.83
N ARG A 280 68.01 -39.49 -87.03
CA ARG A 280 67.43 -40.44 -88.00
C ARG A 280 67.84 -40.14 -89.43
N ASN A 281 67.93 -38.88 -89.83
CA ASN A 281 68.43 -38.50 -91.15
C ASN A 281 69.92 -38.89 -91.29
N LYS A 282 70.74 -38.56 -90.28
CA LYS A 282 72.17 -38.88 -90.28
C LYS A 282 72.45 -40.40 -90.23
N ALA A 283 71.57 -41.19 -89.62
CA ALA A 283 71.64 -42.64 -89.66
C ALA A 283 71.32 -43.22 -91.06
N ARG A 284 70.43 -42.59 -91.84
CA ARG A 284 70.22 -42.95 -93.25
C ARG A 284 71.41 -42.57 -94.12
N GLU A 285 71.98 -41.38 -93.90
CA GLU A 285 73.23 -40.96 -94.57
C GLU A 285 74.37 -41.94 -94.29
N LEU A 286 74.50 -42.41 -93.04
CA LEU A 286 75.50 -43.41 -92.66
C LEU A 286 75.24 -44.77 -93.33
N SER A 287 74.00 -45.27 -93.31
CA SER A 287 73.64 -46.54 -93.96
C SER A 287 73.88 -46.52 -95.47
N ALA A 288 73.63 -45.39 -96.14
CA ALA A 288 73.93 -45.23 -97.56
C ALA A 288 75.44 -45.16 -97.82
N ALA A 289 76.23 -44.59 -96.90
CA ALA A 289 77.69 -44.61 -96.99
C ALA A 289 78.28 -46.01 -96.73
N GLU A 290 77.70 -46.80 -95.81
CA GLU A 290 78.12 -48.18 -95.53
C GLU A 290 77.89 -49.10 -96.74
N GLU A 291 76.76 -48.95 -97.45
CA GLU A 291 76.48 -49.69 -98.69
C GLU A 291 77.50 -49.35 -99.80
N LEU A 292 77.88 -48.08 -99.92
CA LEU A 292 78.86 -47.58 -100.90
C LEU A 292 80.31 -48.00 -100.56
N VAL A 293 80.63 -48.15 -99.26
CA VAL A 293 81.91 -48.72 -98.79
C VAL A 293 81.99 -50.22 -99.07
N LEU A 294 80.87 -50.95 -98.92
CA LEU A 294 80.81 -52.38 -99.25
C LEU A 294 81.04 -52.62 -100.75
N GLU A 295 80.44 -51.80 -101.62
CA GLU A 295 80.71 -51.81 -103.07
C GLU A 295 82.17 -51.47 -103.39
N LYS A 296 82.76 -50.46 -102.72
CA LYS A 296 84.16 -50.08 -102.96
C LYS A 296 85.19 -51.12 -102.50
N ASN A 297 84.90 -51.89 -101.46
CA ASN A 297 85.81 -52.94 -101.01
C ASN A 297 85.87 -54.13 -101.97
N THR A 298 84.79 -54.46 -102.69
CA THR A 298 84.84 -55.55 -103.69
C THR A 298 85.61 -55.17 -104.96
N GLU A 299 85.80 -53.88 -105.26
CA GLU A 299 86.73 -53.43 -106.32
C GLU A 299 88.21 -53.53 -105.93
N LEU A 300 88.54 -53.53 -104.63
CA LEU A 300 89.92 -53.39 -104.16
C LEU A 300 90.69 -54.72 -104.05
N GLU A 301 90.02 -55.85 -103.78
CA GLU A 301 90.68 -57.17 -103.72
C GLU A 301 91.20 -57.68 -105.09
N ILE A 302 90.84 -57.04 -106.20
CA ILE A 302 91.18 -57.49 -107.57
C ILE A 302 92.33 -56.66 -108.19
N LYS A 303 92.84 -55.62 -107.50
CA LYS A 303 93.92 -54.74 -108.01
C LYS A 303 95.25 -54.83 -107.25
N GLU A 304 95.50 -55.96 -106.59
CA GLU A 304 96.77 -56.22 -105.89
C GLU A 304 97.64 -57.26 -106.63
N ILE A 305 98.13 -56.90 -107.82
CA ILE A 305 99.40 -57.34 -108.48
C ILE A 305 99.62 -56.41 -109.70
N ALA A 306 100.28 -55.26 -109.50
CA ALA A 306 100.92 -54.47 -110.55
C ALA A 306 101.87 -53.39 -109.96
N LEU A 307 103.17 -53.67 -110.04
CA LEU A 307 104.32 -52.75 -110.05
C LEU A 307 104.29 -51.39 -109.29
N GLN A 308 105.07 -51.32 -108.20
CA GLN A 308 106.47 -50.83 -108.22
C GLN A 308 106.80 -49.40 -108.72
N HIS A 309 107.51 -48.65 -107.84
CA HIS A 309 108.36 -47.46 -108.11
C HIS A 309 107.63 -46.14 -108.48
N VAL A 310 108.10 -44.95 -108.06
CA VAL A 310 109.06 -44.54 -107.00
C VAL A 310 108.89 -43.01 -106.77
N GLU A 311 109.76 -42.41 -105.94
CA GLU A 311 110.05 -40.97 -105.86
C GLU A 311 109.04 -40.04 -105.14
N ASP A 312 109.46 -39.13 -104.26
CA ASP A 312 110.55 -39.18 -103.27
C ASP A 312 110.42 -37.99 -102.30
N GLU A 313 110.87 -38.19 -101.05
CA GLU A 313 111.61 -37.25 -100.19
C GLU A 313 111.19 -35.76 -100.01
N LEU A 314 111.44 -35.07 -98.89
CA LEU A 314 111.90 -35.36 -97.52
C LEU A 314 111.83 -33.99 -96.77
N GLY A 315 111.90 -33.95 -95.43
CA GLY A 315 112.42 -32.75 -94.74
C GLY A 315 111.69 -32.31 -93.47
N SER A 316 112.13 -32.82 -92.33
CA SER A 316 111.58 -32.50 -91.01
C SER A 316 112.28 -31.32 -90.30
N SER A 317 111.46 -30.38 -89.80
CA SER A 317 111.54 -29.71 -88.48
C SER A 317 112.82 -28.98 -87.97
N LYS A 318 112.61 -27.72 -87.51
CA LYS A 318 113.34 -26.95 -86.44
C LYS A 318 114.80 -26.50 -86.73
N ARG A 319 115.17 -25.21 -86.70
CA ARG A 319 114.91 -24.17 -85.67
C ARG A 319 115.47 -22.77 -86.07
N ASN A 320 114.79 -21.72 -85.58
CA ASN A 320 115.28 -20.40 -85.09
C ASN A 320 116.06 -19.39 -85.96
N LEU A 321 115.57 -18.13 -85.93
CA LEU A 321 116.25 -16.81 -85.94
C LEU A 321 117.30 -16.54 -87.06
N SER A 322 117.32 -15.43 -87.80
CA SER A 322 116.60 -14.15 -87.72
C SER A 322 116.91 -13.32 -89.00
N GLU A 323 116.58 -12.04 -89.25
CA GLU A 323 116.05 -10.88 -88.48
C GLU A 323 115.12 -10.01 -89.39
N ARG A 324 114.50 -8.98 -88.80
CA ARG A 324 114.04 -7.68 -89.38
C ARG A 324 114.13 -7.42 -90.90
N ASP A 325 113.02 -6.97 -91.51
CA ASP A 325 112.70 -5.52 -91.58
C ASP A 325 111.20 -5.25 -91.94
N LYS A 326 110.77 -3.98 -91.85
CA LYS A 326 109.45 -3.38 -92.18
C LYS A 326 108.43 -3.25 -91.05
N ALA A 327 108.90 -2.89 -89.86
CA ALA A 327 108.09 -2.46 -88.71
C ALA A 327 107.64 -0.97 -88.78
N LEU A 328 107.13 -0.49 -89.93
CA LEU A 328 106.83 0.94 -90.14
C LEU A 328 105.45 1.28 -90.76
N LYS A 329 104.50 0.33 -90.74
CA LYS A 329 103.11 0.55 -91.23
C LYS A 329 101.99 0.24 -90.23
N ILE A 330 102.33 -0.14 -89.00
CA ILE A 330 101.34 -0.64 -88.02
C ILE A 330 100.86 0.45 -87.04
N LYS A 331 101.68 1.48 -86.74
CA LYS A 331 101.32 2.52 -85.75
C LYS A 331 100.27 3.54 -86.19
N GLU A 332 100.00 3.73 -87.48
CA GLU A 332 98.91 4.61 -87.94
C GLU A 332 97.51 3.98 -87.74
N LEU A 333 97.44 2.66 -87.55
CA LEU A 333 96.18 1.94 -87.31
C LEU A 333 95.74 1.99 -85.83
N GLU A 334 96.68 2.01 -84.89
CA GLU A 334 96.37 2.10 -83.44
C GLU A 334 95.72 3.43 -83.06
N VAL A 335 96.20 4.55 -83.62
CA VAL A 335 95.64 5.89 -83.33
C VAL A 335 94.17 5.99 -83.75
N ARG A 336 93.83 5.51 -84.96
CA ARG A 336 92.44 5.50 -85.46
C ARG A 336 91.52 4.54 -84.68
N GLN A 337 92.05 3.50 -84.04
CA GLN A 337 91.26 2.65 -83.14
C GLN A 337 90.99 3.35 -81.79
N LEU A 338 91.95 4.11 -81.27
CA LEU A 338 91.78 4.88 -80.03
C LEU A 338 90.76 6.01 -80.19
N GLU A 339 90.79 6.75 -81.30
CA GLU A 339 89.81 7.81 -81.61
C GLU A 339 88.36 7.27 -81.61
N LYS A 340 88.11 6.15 -82.32
CA LYS A 340 86.80 5.48 -82.32
C LYS A 340 86.37 4.98 -80.94
N SER A 341 87.31 4.59 -80.08
CA SER A 341 87.01 4.14 -78.72
C SER A 341 86.61 5.30 -77.80
N ILE A 342 87.26 6.46 -77.96
CA ILE A 342 86.91 7.69 -77.24
C ILE A 342 85.52 8.18 -77.65
N GLU A 343 85.24 8.25 -78.96
CA GLU A 343 83.93 8.68 -79.49
C GLU A 343 82.78 7.78 -78.97
N LYS A 344 82.99 6.45 -78.95
CA LYS A 344 82.05 5.50 -78.35
C LYS A 344 81.81 5.76 -76.85
N ASN A 345 82.86 6.06 -76.09
CA ASN A 345 82.75 6.31 -74.65
C ASN A 345 82.06 7.64 -74.33
N VAL A 346 82.25 8.68 -75.16
CA VAL A 346 81.50 9.94 -75.04
C VAL A 346 79.99 9.70 -75.25
N GLY A 347 79.61 8.89 -76.24
CA GLY A 347 78.20 8.51 -76.46
C GLY A 347 77.58 7.76 -75.27
N ILE A 348 78.35 6.88 -74.60
CA ILE A 348 77.90 6.19 -73.38
C ILE A 348 77.70 7.18 -72.22
N LEU A 349 78.62 8.13 -72.03
CA LEU A 349 78.50 9.14 -70.97
C LEU A 349 77.29 10.07 -71.18
N GLN A 350 77.01 10.49 -72.42
CA GLN A 350 75.82 11.27 -72.75
C GLN A 350 74.51 10.48 -72.48
N ALA A 351 74.48 9.19 -72.81
CA ALA A 351 73.34 8.32 -72.52
C ALA A 351 73.12 8.11 -71.01
N LEU A 352 74.20 8.03 -70.22
CA LEU A 352 74.14 7.96 -68.76
C LEU A 352 73.63 9.28 -68.14
N GLN A 353 74.14 10.42 -68.60
CA GLN A 353 73.72 11.73 -68.10
C GLN A 353 72.22 11.99 -68.34
N LYS A 354 71.71 11.67 -69.54
CA LYS A 354 70.28 11.75 -69.84
C LYS A 354 69.41 10.83 -68.96
N ASN A 355 69.94 9.67 -68.57
CA ASN A 355 69.28 8.74 -67.64
C ASN A 355 69.23 9.31 -66.21
N ILE A 356 70.27 10.02 -65.78
CA ILE A 356 70.32 10.70 -64.47
C ILE A 356 69.30 11.84 -64.44
N GLU A 357 69.27 12.70 -65.46
CA GLU A 357 68.29 13.80 -65.59
C GLU A 357 66.83 13.29 -65.57
N GLN A 358 66.53 12.18 -66.28
CA GLN A 358 65.21 11.55 -66.20
C GLN A 358 64.87 11.03 -64.79
N LYS A 359 65.84 10.44 -64.08
CA LYS A 359 65.64 9.96 -62.70
C LYS A 359 65.45 11.09 -61.70
N GLU A 360 66.16 12.21 -61.85
CA GLU A 360 65.94 13.41 -61.04
C GLU A 360 64.56 14.02 -61.25
N GLY A 361 64.07 14.06 -62.50
CA GLY A 361 62.70 14.47 -62.81
C GLY A 361 61.65 13.57 -62.13
N LEU A 362 61.83 12.25 -62.22
CA LEU A 362 60.95 11.29 -61.56
C LEU A 362 60.98 11.44 -60.03
N LEU A 363 62.17 11.61 -59.44
CA LEU A 363 62.35 11.83 -58.00
C LEU A 363 61.61 13.08 -57.50
N LYS A 364 61.65 14.18 -58.25
CA LYS A 364 60.89 15.40 -57.91
C LYS A 364 59.38 15.17 -57.93
N GLN A 365 58.84 14.49 -58.95
CA GLN A 365 57.42 14.13 -58.98
C GLN A 365 57.03 13.22 -57.81
N THR A 366 57.82 12.19 -57.51
CA THR A 366 57.56 11.29 -56.37
C THR A 366 57.62 12.03 -55.04
N SER A 367 58.58 12.96 -54.87
CA SER A 367 58.70 13.80 -53.67
C SER A 367 57.45 14.66 -53.45
N GLN A 368 56.98 15.33 -54.51
CA GLN A 368 55.77 16.16 -54.43
C GLN A 368 54.53 15.33 -54.08
N GLN A 369 54.39 14.15 -54.69
CA GLN A 369 53.28 13.24 -54.44
C GLN A 369 53.28 12.70 -53.00
N VAL A 370 54.45 12.46 -52.40
CA VAL A 370 54.59 12.08 -50.98
C VAL A 370 54.20 13.24 -50.05
N GLU A 371 54.51 14.49 -50.42
CA GLU A 371 54.16 15.68 -49.66
C GLU A 371 52.63 15.92 -49.65
N ASP A 372 51.97 15.81 -50.81
CA ASP A 372 50.50 15.86 -50.94
C ASP A 372 49.80 14.72 -50.15
N GLN A 373 50.36 13.51 -50.17
CA GLN A 373 49.89 12.39 -49.36
C GLN A 373 50.05 12.67 -47.85
N SER A 374 51.17 13.27 -47.44
CA SER A 374 51.43 13.65 -46.04
C SER A 374 50.40 14.66 -45.51
N HIS A 375 50.06 15.69 -46.31
CA HIS A 375 48.98 16.62 -45.99
C HIS A 375 47.62 15.93 -45.87
N THR A 376 47.31 15.03 -46.81
CA THR A 376 46.05 14.26 -46.81
C THR A 376 45.92 13.37 -45.57
N ILE A 377 46.97 12.63 -45.22
CA ILE A 377 47.04 11.77 -44.02
C ILE A 377 46.89 12.62 -42.75
N THR A 378 47.52 13.79 -42.69
CA THR A 378 47.43 14.68 -41.53
C THR A 378 46.01 15.22 -41.33
N SER A 379 45.31 15.57 -42.42
CA SER A 379 43.91 15.97 -42.37
C SER A 379 42.99 14.82 -41.91
N GLN A 380 43.16 13.61 -42.47
CA GLN A 380 42.41 12.43 -42.06
C GLN A 380 42.63 12.08 -40.58
N ARG A 381 43.88 12.15 -40.09
CA ARG A 381 44.22 11.94 -38.67
C ARG A 381 43.46 12.89 -37.77
N ASN A 382 43.39 14.17 -38.11
CA ASN A 382 42.69 15.17 -37.31
C ASN A 382 41.18 14.93 -37.26
N VAL A 383 40.56 14.52 -38.39
CA VAL A 383 39.13 14.12 -38.42
C VAL A 383 38.87 12.90 -37.54
N ILE A 384 39.74 11.88 -37.60
CA ILE A 384 39.63 10.67 -36.76
C ILE A 384 39.75 11.01 -35.27
N VAL A 385 40.69 11.89 -34.89
CA VAL A 385 40.85 12.34 -33.50
C VAL A 385 39.61 13.08 -33.00
N ILE A 386 39.04 13.99 -33.81
CA ILE A 386 37.79 14.69 -33.46
C ILE A 386 36.62 13.72 -33.31
N ALA A 387 36.49 12.74 -34.22
CA ALA A 387 35.46 11.71 -34.14
C ALA A 387 35.59 10.85 -32.87
N LEU A 388 36.81 10.44 -32.50
CA LEU A 388 37.08 9.68 -31.27
C LEU A 388 36.74 10.49 -30.00
N ILE A 389 37.08 11.78 -29.96
CA ILE A 389 36.72 12.67 -28.84
C ILE A 389 35.21 12.80 -28.73
N ALA A 390 34.49 13.00 -29.84
CA ALA A 390 33.02 13.08 -29.83
C ALA A 390 32.38 11.77 -29.31
N LEU A 391 32.90 10.61 -29.75
CA LEU A 391 32.42 9.29 -29.33
C LEU A 391 32.68 9.04 -27.82
N LEU A 392 33.81 9.53 -27.30
CA LEU A 392 34.13 9.51 -25.87
C LEU A 392 33.21 10.43 -25.05
N CYS A 393 32.88 11.62 -25.54
CA CYS A 393 31.91 12.51 -24.89
C CYS A 393 30.51 11.87 -24.81
N VAL A 394 30.06 11.21 -25.89
CA VAL A 394 28.77 10.50 -25.92
C VAL A 394 28.76 9.33 -24.93
N SER A 395 29.81 8.51 -24.87
CA SER A 395 29.87 7.38 -23.94
C SER A 395 29.88 7.84 -22.47
N ILE A 396 30.61 8.91 -22.13
CA ILE A 396 30.59 9.52 -20.80
C ILE A 396 29.19 10.04 -20.45
N ALA A 397 28.49 10.70 -21.39
CA ALA A 397 27.12 11.19 -21.17
C ALA A 397 26.12 10.05 -20.89
N ILE A 398 26.25 8.92 -21.61
CA ILE A 398 25.43 7.71 -21.37
C ILE A 398 25.71 7.14 -19.98
N ILE A 399 26.98 6.99 -19.59
CA ILE A 399 27.39 6.48 -18.27
C ILE A 399 26.86 7.38 -17.14
N LEU A 400 26.92 8.71 -17.30
CA LEU A 400 26.38 9.65 -16.32
C LEU A 400 24.85 9.56 -16.21
N LYS A 401 24.13 9.42 -17.33
CA LYS A 401 22.67 9.15 -17.32
C LYS A 401 22.33 7.85 -16.60
N GLN A 402 23.01 6.74 -16.92
CA GLN A 402 22.80 5.45 -16.27
C GLN A 402 23.07 5.53 -14.76
N LYS A 403 24.16 6.17 -14.34
CA LYS A 403 24.53 6.33 -12.93
C LYS A 403 23.53 7.20 -12.15
N ALA A 404 22.91 8.20 -12.81
CA ALA A 404 21.83 8.99 -12.24
C ALA A 404 20.53 8.17 -12.11
N ALA A 405 20.18 7.35 -13.11
CA ALA A 405 19.01 6.46 -13.08
C ALA A 405 19.12 5.43 -11.95
N LEU A 406 20.25 4.73 -11.83
CA LEU A 406 20.55 3.75 -10.76
C LEU A 406 20.46 4.38 -9.35
N LYS A 407 20.80 5.67 -9.21
CA LYS A 407 20.68 6.41 -7.95
C LYS A 407 19.23 6.83 -7.64
N ARG A 408 18.37 7.00 -8.65
CA ARG A 408 16.92 7.19 -8.48
C ARG A 408 16.26 5.88 -8.06
N GLU A 409 16.57 4.78 -8.75
CA GLU A 409 16.03 3.44 -8.50
C GLU A 409 16.31 2.96 -7.06
N ARG A 410 17.56 3.12 -6.57
CA ARG A 410 17.88 2.82 -5.15
C ARG A 410 17.07 3.63 -4.15
N LYS A 411 16.83 4.92 -4.41
CA LYS A 411 16.00 5.76 -3.54
C LYS A 411 14.53 5.36 -3.58
N LEU A 412 14.04 4.90 -4.73
CA LEU A 412 12.68 4.39 -4.86
C LEU A 412 12.51 3.14 -3.98
N LEU A 413 13.45 2.20 -4.07
CA LEU A 413 13.51 0.99 -3.23
C LEU A 413 13.58 1.30 -1.73
N GLU A 414 14.41 2.26 -1.30
CA GLU A 414 14.48 2.70 0.10
C GLU A 414 13.14 3.27 0.61
N ILE A 415 12.41 4.02 -0.23
CA ILE A 415 11.09 4.58 0.11
C ILE A 415 10.01 3.48 0.11
N GLU A 416 10.05 2.56 -0.85
CA GLU A 416 9.13 1.42 -0.94
C GLU A 416 9.28 0.50 0.27
N GLU A 417 10.50 0.21 0.71
CA GLU A 417 10.78 -0.57 1.92
C GLU A 417 10.25 0.12 3.19
N GLN A 418 10.39 1.45 3.30
CA GLN A 418 9.79 2.24 4.39
C GLN A 418 8.25 2.23 4.34
N LEU A 419 7.65 2.33 3.16
CA LEU A 419 6.19 2.26 2.98
C LEU A 419 5.64 0.89 3.41
N VAL A 420 6.28 -0.19 2.96
CA VAL A 420 5.91 -1.57 3.34
C VAL A 420 6.10 -1.81 4.84
N SER A 421 7.14 -1.24 5.46
CA SER A 421 7.33 -1.28 6.91
C SER A 421 6.17 -0.61 7.65
N ALA A 422 5.82 0.64 7.28
CA ALA A 422 4.75 1.39 7.92
C ALA A 422 3.37 0.73 7.71
N GLN A 423 3.09 0.21 6.51
CA GLN A 423 1.88 -0.57 6.24
C GLN A 423 1.80 -1.83 7.10
N LYS A 424 2.91 -2.56 7.27
CA LYS A 424 2.95 -3.78 8.09
C LYS A 424 2.65 -3.50 9.56
N ASP A 425 3.15 -2.40 10.11
CA ASP A 425 2.88 -2.04 11.51
C ASP A 425 1.45 -1.53 11.70
N SER A 426 0.90 -0.81 10.71
CA SER A 426 -0.54 -0.45 10.67
C SER A 426 -1.44 -1.71 10.64
N ILE A 427 -1.10 -2.70 9.80
CA ILE A 427 -1.84 -3.98 9.72
C ILE A 427 -1.80 -4.72 11.07
N LYS A 428 -0.66 -4.79 11.76
CA LYS A 428 -0.59 -5.43 13.09
C LYS A 428 -1.47 -4.74 14.14
N ALA A 429 -1.43 -3.41 14.19
CA ALA A 429 -2.27 -2.65 15.12
C ALA A 429 -3.76 -2.91 14.84
N TYR A 430 -4.11 -2.92 13.56
CA TYR A 430 -5.45 -3.22 13.08
C TYR A 430 -5.90 -4.67 13.37
N GLU A 431 -5.06 -5.67 13.13
CA GLU A 431 -5.32 -7.07 13.50
C GLU A 431 -5.52 -7.22 15.01
N SER A 432 -4.78 -6.49 15.84
CA SER A 432 -4.96 -6.53 17.30
C SER A 432 -6.30 -5.94 17.74
N SER A 433 -6.76 -4.86 17.08
CA SER A 433 -8.10 -4.27 17.31
C SER A 433 -9.21 -5.24 16.89
N LEU A 434 -9.11 -5.84 15.69
CA LEU A 434 -10.06 -6.85 15.24
C LEU A 434 -10.11 -8.08 16.14
N LYS A 435 -8.95 -8.52 16.66
CA LYS A 435 -8.89 -9.62 17.60
C LYS A 435 -9.66 -9.28 18.88
N LEU A 436 -9.39 -8.12 19.49
CA LEU A 436 -10.13 -7.65 20.67
C LEU A 436 -11.65 -7.57 20.42
N LYS A 437 -12.07 -7.10 19.25
CA LYS A 437 -13.48 -6.98 18.84
C LYS A 437 -14.17 -8.35 18.69
N ASN A 438 -13.48 -9.35 18.14
CA ASN A 438 -14.00 -10.72 18.01
C ASN A 438 -13.96 -11.48 19.34
N ASP A 439 -12.90 -11.31 20.14
CA ASP A 439 -12.78 -11.88 21.48
C ASP A 439 -13.89 -11.31 22.39
N PHE A 440 -14.22 -10.01 22.28
CA PHE A 440 -15.36 -9.36 22.94
C PHE A 440 -16.71 -9.99 22.55
N LEU A 441 -17.01 -10.10 21.24
CA LEU A 441 -18.25 -10.73 20.78
C LEU A 441 -18.36 -12.20 21.23
N THR A 442 -17.24 -12.92 21.30
CA THR A 442 -17.20 -14.29 21.80
C THR A 442 -17.47 -14.34 23.30
N ALA A 443 -16.86 -13.45 24.08
CA ALA A 443 -17.07 -13.33 25.52
C ALA A 443 -18.53 -12.96 25.85
N ILE A 444 -19.13 -11.96 25.18
CA ILE A 444 -20.55 -11.61 25.33
C ILE A 444 -21.44 -12.83 25.08
N ASN A 445 -21.23 -13.54 23.96
CA ASN A 445 -22.05 -14.70 23.60
C ASN A 445 -21.92 -15.85 24.61
N HIS A 446 -20.78 -16.00 25.28
CA HIS A 446 -20.58 -16.97 26.35
C HIS A 446 -21.28 -16.51 27.64
N GLU A 447 -21.00 -15.29 28.09
CA GLU A 447 -21.52 -14.75 29.36
C GLU A 447 -23.03 -14.53 29.34
N LEU A 448 -23.65 -14.21 28.19
CA LEU A 448 -25.13 -14.18 28.05
C LEU A 448 -25.76 -15.59 28.03
N ARG A 449 -25.03 -16.60 27.54
CA ARG A 449 -25.55 -17.98 27.45
C ARG A 449 -25.65 -18.66 28.81
N THR A 450 -24.74 -18.35 29.73
CA THR A 450 -24.72 -18.91 31.09
C THR A 450 -26.01 -18.63 31.89
N PRO A 451 -26.44 -17.37 32.13
CA PRO A 451 -27.68 -17.08 32.84
C PRO A 451 -28.92 -17.53 32.06
N MET A 452 -28.92 -17.41 30.72
CA MET A 452 -30.01 -17.92 29.89
C MET A 452 -30.22 -19.44 30.05
N ASN A 453 -29.13 -20.21 30.13
CA ASN A 453 -29.19 -21.64 30.44
C ASN A 453 -29.64 -21.90 31.89
N GLY A 454 -29.32 -21.00 32.84
CA GLY A 454 -29.85 -21.04 34.21
C GLY A 454 -31.37 -20.89 34.26
N ILE A 455 -31.92 -19.87 33.59
CA ILE A 455 -33.38 -19.66 33.44
C ILE A 455 -34.03 -20.87 32.77
N LYS A 456 -33.47 -21.32 31.63
CA LYS A 456 -34.01 -22.46 30.88
C LYS A 456 -33.99 -23.74 31.71
N GLY A 457 -32.89 -24.03 32.40
CA GLY A 457 -32.75 -25.18 33.27
C GLY A 457 -33.77 -25.15 34.42
N ALA A 458 -33.90 -24.02 35.12
CA ALA A 458 -34.88 -23.86 36.19
C ALA A 458 -36.32 -24.08 35.73
N ILE A 459 -36.69 -23.63 34.53
CA ILE A 459 -38.00 -23.90 33.91
C ILE A 459 -38.16 -25.39 33.54
N GLU A 460 -37.12 -26.03 33.02
CA GLU A 460 -37.15 -27.44 32.61
C GLU A 460 -37.16 -28.43 33.80
N THR A 461 -36.63 -28.03 34.97
CA THR A 461 -36.56 -28.87 36.17
C THR A 461 -37.65 -28.59 37.21
N VAL A 462 -38.57 -27.64 36.98
CA VAL A 462 -39.58 -27.29 37.99
C VAL A 462 -40.67 -28.37 38.09
N GLU A 463 -40.88 -28.87 39.30
CA GLU A 463 -41.97 -29.79 39.61
C GLU A 463 -43.19 -28.98 40.06
N LEU A 464 -44.20 -28.86 39.20
CA LEU A 464 -45.38 -28.00 39.41
C LEU A 464 -46.20 -28.34 40.66
N ASP A 465 -46.09 -29.57 41.17
CA ASP A 465 -46.79 -30.01 42.38
C ASP A 465 -46.03 -29.68 43.68
N SER A 466 -44.78 -29.20 43.57
CA SER A 466 -43.90 -28.89 44.71
C SER A 466 -43.67 -27.39 44.85
N MET A 467 -44.23 -26.79 45.90
CA MET A 467 -44.01 -25.38 46.24
C MET A 467 -42.54 -25.04 46.48
N ASP A 468 -41.73 -26.00 46.96
CA ASP A 468 -40.30 -25.81 47.22
C ASP A 468 -39.47 -25.88 45.92
N SER A 469 -39.87 -26.76 44.99
CA SER A 469 -39.31 -26.81 43.62
C SER A 469 -39.64 -25.52 42.86
N MET A 470 -40.91 -25.08 42.88
CA MET A 470 -41.31 -23.79 42.29
C MET A 470 -40.59 -22.61 42.89
N ARG A 471 -40.39 -22.56 44.22
CA ARG A 471 -39.64 -21.48 44.86
C ARG A 471 -38.18 -21.48 44.44
N THR A 472 -37.53 -22.64 44.43
CA THR A 472 -36.12 -22.79 44.02
C THR A 472 -35.94 -22.40 42.54
N ALA A 473 -36.87 -22.82 41.67
CA ALA A 473 -36.85 -22.44 40.26
C ALA A 473 -37.06 -20.93 40.06
N LEU A 474 -38.00 -20.32 40.78
CA LEU A 474 -38.22 -18.86 40.73
C LEU A 474 -37.01 -18.08 41.24
N ASP A 475 -36.40 -18.49 42.36
CA ASP A 475 -35.18 -17.86 42.89
C ASP A 475 -33.99 -18.00 41.91
N MET A 476 -33.90 -19.11 41.18
CA MET A 476 -32.87 -19.33 40.16
C MET A 476 -33.13 -18.50 38.88
N ILE A 477 -34.39 -18.39 38.44
CA ILE A 477 -34.81 -17.53 37.33
C ILE A 477 -34.52 -16.06 37.65
N ASP A 478 -34.86 -15.60 38.85
CA ASP A 478 -34.64 -14.21 39.28
C ASP A 478 -33.16 -13.86 39.32
N ARG A 479 -32.32 -14.69 39.96
CA ARG A 479 -30.86 -14.52 39.98
C ARG A 479 -30.26 -14.47 38.57
N SER A 480 -30.59 -15.44 37.72
CA SER A 480 -30.06 -15.47 36.35
C SER A 480 -30.58 -14.30 35.49
N SER A 481 -31.82 -13.85 35.70
CA SER A 481 -32.37 -12.66 35.04
C SER A 481 -31.61 -11.39 35.46
N LEU A 482 -31.35 -11.22 36.75
CA LEU A 482 -30.56 -10.10 37.30
C LEU A 482 -29.12 -10.10 36.80
N GLU A 483 -28.48 -11.27 36.69
CA GLU A 483 -27.14 -11.42 36.08
C GLU A 483 -27.14 -11.01 34.60
N MET A 484 -28.12 -11.46 33.81
CA MET A 484 -28.25 -11.09 32.40
C MET A 484 -28.49 -9.57 32.24
N MET A 485 -29.37 -8.98 33.05
CA MET A 485 -29.60 -7.53 33.05
C MET A 485 -28.32 -6.76 33.39
N ARG A 486 -27.54 -7.21 34.38
CA ARG A 486 -26.25 -6.59 34.71
C ARG A 486 -25.26 -6.65 33.55
N LEU A 487 -25.14 -7.79 32.88
CA LEU A 487 -24.27 -7.94 31.70
C LEU A 487 -24.68 -7.01 30.55
N ILE A 488 -25.98 -6.85 30.31
CA ILE A 488 -26.51 -5.92 29.29
C ILE A 488 -26.18 -4.48 29.67
N THR A 489 -26.39 -4.07 30.92
CA THR A 489 -26.01 -2.72 31.40
C THR A 489 -24.51 -2.48 31.26
N ASP A 490 -23.66 -3.44 31.65
CA ASP A 490 -22.20 -3.32 31.53
C ASP A 490 -21.75 -3.19 30.05
N ILE A 491 -22.44 -3.83 29.11
CA ILE A 491 -22.19 -3.68 27.66
C ILE A 491 -22.65 -2.29 27.18
N LEU A 492 -23.83 -1.83 27.59
CA LEU A 492 -24.36 -0.52 27.22
C LEU A 492 -23.45 0.62 27.73
N ASP A 493 -23.12 0.61 29.03
CA ASP A 493 -22.17 1.53 29.67
C ASP A 493 -20.85 1.58 28.84
N TYR A 494 -20.28 0.42 28.49
CA TYR A 494 -19.06 0.36 27.68
C TYR A 494 -19.24 0.95 26.27
N THR A 495 -20.38 0.71 25.61
CA THR A 495 -20.64 1.29 24.28
C THR A 495 -20.90 2.80 24.29
N GLU A 496 -21.56 3.34 25.33
CA GLU A 496 -21.75 4.79 25.50
C GLU A 496 -20.41 5.50 25.74
N ILE A 497 -19.50 4.88 26.50
CA ILE A 497 -18.13 5.34 26.70
C ILE A 497 -17.35 5.32 25.38
N GLN A 498 -17.30 4.18 24.68
CA GLN A 498 -16.52 4.04 23.45
C GLN A 498 -17.01 4.94 22.30
N SER A 499 -18.28 5.36 22.33
CA SER A 499 -18.87 6.25 21.32
C SER A 499 -18.82 7.73 21.69
N ASN A 500 -18.27 8.10 22.86
CA ASN A 500 -18.31 9.45 23.43
C ASN A 500 -19.75 10.02 23.55
N GLN A 501 -20.74 9.17 23.83
CA GLN A 501 -22.15 9.56 23.97
C GLN A 501 -22.61 9.74 25.42
N MET A 502 -21.77 9.36 26.39
CA MET A 502 -22.02 9.52 27.82
C MET A 502 -22.16 11.00 28.22
N VAL A 503 -23.10 11.32 29.12
CA VAL A 503 -23.33 12.69 29.61
C VAL A 503 -23.39 12.69 31.14
N VAL A 504 -22.54 13.49 31.78
CA VAL A 504 -22.50 13.61 33.24
C VAL A 504 -23.69 14.44 33.73
N GLN A 505 -24.53 13.87 34.59
CA GLN A 505 -25.75 14.51 35.10
C GLN A 505 -25.56 14.94 36.56
N VAL A 506 -25.18 16.20 36.78
CA VAL A 506 -24.86 16.72 38.13
C VAL A 506 -26.12 17.23 38.87
N GLU A 507 -26.74 16.32 39.60
CA GLU A 507 -27.90 16.56 40.46
C GLU A 507 -27.48 16.92 41.91
N ASN A 508 -28.43 16.96 42.86
CA ASN A 508 -28.21 17.35 44.25
C ASN A 508 -28.58 16.19 45.19
N VAL A 509 -27.58 15.56 45.79
CA VAL A 509 -27.68 14.21 46.36
C VAL A 509 -27.44 14.22 47.87
N ASN A 510 -28.30 13.54 48.62
CA ASN A 510 -28.01 13.20 50.01
C ASN A 510 -27.08 11.97 50.06
N ILE A 511 -25.81 12.21 50.41
CA ILE A 511 -24.76 11.18 50.36
C ILE A 511 -24.98 10.09 51.40
N GLN A 512 -25.57 10.42 52.56
CA GLN A 512 -25.86 9.45 53.61
C GLN A 512 -26.93 8.44 53.16
N THR A 513 -27.96 8.90 52.43
CA THR A 513 -28.98 8.03 51.84
C THR A 513 -28.39 7.14 50.75
N MET A 514 -27.59 7.70 49.85
CA MET A 514 -26.88 7.00 48.77
C MET A 514 -25.98 5.88 49.34
N PHE A 515 -25.11 6.23 50.30
CA PHE A 515 -24.23 5.27 50.98
C PHE A 515 -24.99 4.21 51.78
N LYS A 516 -26.11 4.55 52.43
CA LYS A 516 -26.97 3.58 53.11
C LYS A 516 -27.59 2.56 52.14
N SER A 517 -27.96 3.00 50.94
CA SER A 517 -28.47 2.13 49.87
C SER A 517 -27.40 1.12 49.43
N VAL A 518 -26.23 1.62 49.00
CA VAL A 518 -25.07 0.80 48.58
C VAL A 518 -24.64 -0.15 49.69
N LYS A 519 -24.52 0.35 50.94
CA LYS A 519 -24.16 -0.48 52.09
C LYS A 519 -25.13 -1.65 52.26
N SER A 520 -26.45 -1.42 52.26
CA SER A 520 -27.44 -2.49 52.43
C SER A 520 -27.43 -3.53 51.30
N SER A 521 -27.07 -3.11 50.08
CA SER A 521 -26.86 -4.00 48.92
C SER A 521 -25.68 -4.95 49.13
N ILE A 522 -24.55 -4.43 49.63
CA ILE A 522 -23.30 -5.17 49.82
C ILE A 522 -23.27 -5.98 51.12
N GLU A 523 -23.84 -5.47 52.21
CA GLU A 523 -23.89 -6.13 53.53
C GLU A 523 -24.53 -7.53 53.43
N LYS A 524 -25.65 -7.66 52.71
CA LYS A 524 -26.31 -8.95 52.40
C LYS A 524 -25.40 -9.92 51.62
N ARG A 525 -24.53 -9.42 50.74
CA ARG A 525 -23.60 -10.25 49.95
C ARG A 525 -22.41 -10.71 50.79
N CYS A 526 -21.96 -9.87 51.73
CA CYS A 526 -20.97 -10.22 52.73
C CYS A 526 -21.49 -11.29 53.69
N GLU A 527 -22.72 -11.15 54.20
CA GLU A 527 -23.39 -12.13 55.07
C GLU A 527 -23.47 -13.52 54.42
N LEU A 528 -23.85 -13.60 53.13
CA LEU A 528 -23.90 -14.85 52.37
C LEU A 528 -22.54 -15.55 52.20
N LYS A 529 -21.42 -14.86 52.44
CA LYS A 529 -20.05 -15.38 52.36
C LYS A 529 -19.32 -15.44 53.72
N ASP A 530 -20.00 -15.09 54.83
CA ASP A 530 -19.37 -14.91 56.15
C ASP A 530 -18.17 -13.94 56.13
N LEU A 531 -18.30 -12.85 55.34
CA LEU A 531 -17.34 -11.77 55.27
C LEU A 531 -17.74 -10.62 56.19
N LYS A 532 -16.77 -10.05 56.91
CA LYS A 532 -17.01 -8.89 57.76
C LYS A 532 -16.94 -7.60 56.95
N LEU A 533 -18.05 -6.87 56.86
CA LEU A 533 -18.09 -5.53 56.27
C LEU A 533 -17.71 -4.47 57.31
N ILE A 534 -16.76 -3.59 56.98
CA ILE A 534 -16.43 -2.40 57.77
C ILE A 534 -16.75 -1.16 56.94
N TRP A 535 -17.58 -0.27 57.46
CA TRP A 535 -18.02 0.95 56.76
C TRP A 535 -17.68 2.18 57.59
N ILE A 536 -16.89 3.10 57.03
CA ILE A 536 -16.36 4.28 57.71
C ILE A 536 -16.58 5.53 56.86
N GLU A 537 -17.32 6.50 57.40
CA GLU A 537 -17.54 7.81 56.79
C GLU A 537 -16.86 8.89 57.65
N LYS A 538 -16.08 9.79 57.05
CA LYS A 538 -15.35 10.86 57.76
C LYS A 538 -15.51 12.21 57.08
N GLU A 539 -16.01 13.19 57.82
CA GLU A 539 -15.99 14.62 57.40
C GLU A 539 -16.67 14.87 56.04
N ILE A 540 -17.72 14.10 55.73
CA ILE A 540 -18.48 14.23 54.48
C ILE A 540 -19.69 15.17 54.69
N PRO A 541 -19.85 16.23 53.86
CA PRO A 541 -21.07 17.02 53.83
C PRO A 541 -22.30 16.15 53.51
N GLY A 542 -23.40 16.33 54.24
CA GLY A 542 -24.61 15.50 54.05
C GLY A 542 -25.23 15.62 52.65
N TRP A 543 -25.00 16.74 51.96
CA TRP A 543 -25.47 17.01 50.60
C TRP A 543 -24.30 17.41 49.71
N LEU A 544 -24.19 16.78 48.54
CA LEU A 544 -23.22 17.11 47.49
C LEU A 544 -23.92 17.22 46.13
N ARG A 545 -23.36 18.03 45.25
CA ARG A 545 -23.72 18.04 43.83
C ARG A 545 -22.80 17.12 43.05
N ILE A 546 -23.36 16.04 42.53
CA ILE A 546 -22.66 14.90 41.93
C ILE A 546 -23.63 14.11 41.02
N ASP A 547 -23.13 13.26 40.13
CA ASP A 547 -23.93 12.26 39.40
C ASP A 547 -24.05 11.01 40.28
N SER A 548 -25.19 10.82 40.96
CA SER A 548 -25.35 9.73 41.94
C SER A 548 -25.19 8.37 41.27
N ARG A 549 -25.87 8.16 40.14
CA ARG A 549 -25.88 6.93 39.35
C ARG A 549 -24.49 6.44 39.01
N LYS A 550 -23.62 7.30 38.46
CA LYS A 550 -22.27 6.91 38.06
C LYS A 550 -21.36 6.64 39.27
N VAL A 551 -21.55 7.37 40.37
CA VAL A 551 -20.78 7.18 41.61
C VAL A 551 -21.18 5.89 42.33
N GLU A 552 -22.48 5.61 42.46
CA GLU A 552 -22.99 4.32 42.93
C GLU A 552 -22.45 3.18 42.06
N ASN A 553 -22.51 3.29 40.72
CA ASN A 553 -22.02 2.27 39.79
C ASN A 553 -20.52 1.95 40.00
N VAL A 554 -19.66 2.99 40.13
CA VAL A 554 -18.23 2.82 40.43
C VAL A 554 -18.00 2.15 41.79
N ILE A 555 -18.69 2.61 42.84
CA ILE A 555 -18.52 2.08 44.20
C ILE A 555 -19.03 0.63 44.29
N GLU A 556 -20.21 0.33 43.74
CA GLU A 556 -20.76 -1.03 43.69
C GLU A 556 -19.85 -1.98 42.91
N LYS A 557 -19.29 -1.58 41.75
CA LYS A 557 -18.34 -2.41 40.99
C LYS A 557 -17.06 -2.73 41.78
N LEU A 558 -16.53 -1.78 42.55
CA LEU A 558 -15.34 -2.01 43.39
C LEU A 558 -15.65 -2.91 44.60
N LEU A 559 -16.75 -2.64 45.30
CA LEU A 559 -17.19 -3.47 46.44
C LEU A 559 -17.56 -4.90 46.00
N ASP A 560 -18.20 -5.05 44.85
CA ASP A 560 -18.50 -6.38 44.29
C ASP A 560 -17.25 -7.15 43.91
N ASN A 561 -16.21 -6.50 43.38
CA ASN A 561 -14.92 -7.16 43.15
C ASN A 561 -14.29 -7.60 44.48
N ALA A 562 -14.27 -6.75 45.50
CA ALA A 562 -13.76 -7.09 46.83
C ALA A 562 -14.49 -8.29 47.44
N VAL A 563 -15.84 -8.29 47.41
CA VAL A 563 -16.68 -9.41 47.90
C VAL A 563 -16.54 -10.65 47.01
N LYS A 564 -16.36 -10.50 45.69
CA LYS A 564 -16.17 -11.62 44.76
C LYS A 564 -14.88 -12.36 45.06
N PHE A 565 -13.74 -11.67 45.13
CA PHE A 565 -12.42 -12.29 45.24
C PHE A 565 -11.98 -12.63 46.68
N THR A 566 -12.60 -12.04 47.71
CA THR A 566 -12.37 -12.44 49.10
C THR A 566 -13.19 -13.68 49.44
N GLN A 567 -12.53 -14.72 49.95
CA GLN A 567 -13.18 -15.94 50.45
C GLN A 567 -13.46 -15.88 51.96
N HIS A 568 -12.50 -15.39 52.73
CA HIS A 568 -12.60 -15.20 54.18
C HIS A 568 -11.88 -13.91 54.59
N GLY A 569 -12.36 -13.25 55.65
CA GLY A 569 -11.75 -12.03 56.20
C GLY A 569 -12.70 -10.84 56.18
N GLU A 570 -12.20 -9.67 55.79
CA GLU A 570 -12.98 -8.42 55.81
C GLU A 570 -12.89 -7.63 54.50
N VAL A 571 -13.97 -6.90 54.20
CA VAL A 571 -14.05 -5.88 53.16
C VAL A 571 -14.31 -4.55 53.86
N ARG A 572 -13.54 -3.53 53.54
CA ARG A 572 -13.60 -2.22 54.19
C ARG A 572 -13.88 -1.13 53.17
N PHE A 573 -14.89 -0.32 53.45
CA PHE A 573 -15.19 0.92 52.75
C PHE A 573 -14.84 2.11 53.66
N ILE A 574 -14.07 3.05 53.12
CA ILE A 574 -13.74 4.32 53.78
C ILE A 574 -14.08 5.44 52.81
N ALA A 575 -14.92 6.39 53.21
CA ALA A 575 -15.20 7.59 52.44
C ALA A 575 -14.89 8.87 53.23
N SER A 576 -14.35 9.87 52.54
CA SER A 576 -14.05 11.20 53.09
C SER A 576 -14.15 12.27 52.02
N CYS A 577 -14.54 13.49 52.38
CA CYS A 577 -14.64 14.61 51.44
C CYS A 577 -13.60 15.69 51.79
N ASP A 578 -12.62 15.91 50.91
CA ASP A 578 -11.72 17.06 51.01
C ASP A 578 -12.44 18.31 50.47
N THR A 579 -12.78 19.21 51.39
CA THR A 579 -13.42 20.50 51.11
C THR A 579 -12.43 21.65 50.97
N SER A 580 -11.12 21.40 51.16
CA SER A 580 -10.05 22.39 51.04
C SER A 580 -9.58 22.64 49.61
N VAL A 581 -9.79 21.66 48.73
CA VAL A 581 -9.53 21.74 47.28
C VAL A 581 -10.76 22.24 46.50
N GLN A 582 -10.57 22.82 45.31
CA GLN A 582 -11.66 23.28 44.45
C GLN A 582 -11.48 22.76 43.01
N PRO A 583 -12.45 22.00 42.43
CA PRO A 583 -13.68 21.50 43.07
C PRO A 583 -13.37 20.63 44.30
N TRP A 584 -14.33 20.50 45.22
CA TRP A 584 -14.24 19.59 46.36
C TRP A 584 -13.99 18.16 45.84
N GLN A 585 -13.33 17.31 46.63
CA GLN A 585 -13.06 15.93 46.24
C GLN A 585 -13.64 14.92 47.23
N LEU A 586 -14.59 14.12 46.76
CA LEU A 586 -15.05 12.94 47.48
C LEU A 586 -14.08 11.79 47.17
N VAL A 587 -13.37 11.32 48.18
CA VAL A 587 -12.44 10.19 48.10
C VAL A 587 -13.09 8.98 48.73
N CYS A 588 -13.28 7.91 47.94
CA CYS A 588 -13.77 6.62 48.41
C CYS A 588 -12.68 5.57 48.24
N MET A 589 -12.49 4.75 49.26
CA MET A 589 -11.47 3.70 49.32
C MET A 589 -12.15 2.37 49.65
N VAL A 590 -11.85 1.35 48.84
CA VAL A 590 -12.26 -0.04 49.03
C VAL A 590 -11.01 -0.87 49.32
N GLU A 591 -10.95 -1.50 50.48
CA GLU A 591 -9.91 -2.46 50.83
C GLU A 591 -10.52 -3.86 50.99
N ASP A 592 -9.81 -4.87 50.51
CA ASP A 592 -10.15 -6.29 50.67
C ASP A 592 -8.98 -7.05 51.33
N THR A 593 -9.27 -8.20 51.96
CA THR A 593 -8.24 -9.13 52.48
C THR A 593 -8.09 -10.38 51.60
N GLY A 594 -8.36 -10.26 50.30
CA GLY A 594 -8.34 -11.34 49.32
C GLY A 594 -6.94 -11.71 48.80
N PRO A 595 -6.84 -12.34 47.62
CA PRO A 595 -5.57 -12.86 47.08
C PRO A 595 -4.59 -11.76 46.61
N GLY A 596 -5.02 -10.50 46.55
CA GLY A 596 -4.22 -9.38 46.04
C GLY A 596 -3.94 -9.45 44.53
N ILE A 597 -3.27 -8.42 44.02
CA ILE A 597 -2.93 -8.24 42.60
C ILE A 597 -1.42 -8.04 42.49
N GLU A 598 -0.73 -8.91 41.76
CA GLU A 598 0.70 -8.80 41.53
C GLU A 598 1.05 -7.53 40.72
N VAL A 599 2.20 -6.93 41.02
CA VAL A 599 2.63 -5.64 40.47
C VAL A 599 2.61 -5.58 38.94
N GLU A 600 2.90 -6.70 38.24
CA GLU A 600 2.91 -6.75 36.77
C GLU A 600 1.51 -6.68 36.12
N TYR A 601 0.44 -6.91 36.87
CA TYR A 601 -0.95 -6.79 36.39
C TYR A 601 -1.62 -5.48 36.80
N GLN A 602 -1.12 -4.76 37.81
CA GLN A 602 -1.77 -3.55 38.35
C GLN A 602 -1.99 -2.43 37.30
N GLY A 603 -1.10 -2.32 36.30
CA GLY A 603 -1.31 -1.42 35.16
C GLY A 603 -2.34 -1.92 34.14
N LYS A 604 -2.52 -3.25 34.03
CA LYS A 604 -3.34 -3.92 33.01
C LYS A 604 -4.76 -4.21 33.46
N ILE A 605 -5.06 -4.30 34.77
CA ILE A 605 -6.42 -4.57 35.26
C ILE A 605 -7.48 -3.54 34.82
N PHE A 606 -7.04 -2.38 34.33
CA PHE A 606 -7.89 -1.33 33.80
C PHE A 606 -8.02 -1.35 32.27
N ASP A 607 -7.31 -2.24 31.57
CA ASP A 607 -7.50 -2.45 30.13
C ASP A 607 -8.70 -3.39 29.92
N ALA A 608 -9.56 -3.08 28.97
CA ALA A 608 -10.75 -3.89 28.71
C ALA A 608 -10.38 -5.33 28.30
N PHE A 609 -11.19 -6.29 28.76
CA PHE A 609 -11.07 -7.72 28.45
C PHE A 609 -9.82 -8.43 29.00
N GLN A 610 -9.03 -7.77 29.86
CA GLN A 610 -7.99 -8.45 30.63
C GLN A 610 -8.61 -9.39 31.67
N GLN A 611 -8.35 -10.68 31.51
CA GLN A 611 -8.63 -11.72 32.51
C GLN A 611 -7.34 -12.52 32.76
N ARG A 612 -7.19 -13.10 33.95
CA ARG A 612 -6.07 -14.03 34.22
C ARG A 612 -6.25 -15.29 33.35
N GLU A 613 -5.55 -15.38 32.23
CA GLU A 613 -5.60 -16.56 31.38
C GLU A 613 -5.01 -17.79 32.10
N SER A 614 -5.73 -18.91 32.01
CA SER A 614 -5.19 -20.28 32.16
C SER A 614 -4.58 -20.69 33.53
N GLY A 615 -5.27 -20.43 34.65
CA GLY A 615 -4.89 -21.00 35.94
C GLY A 615 -6.04 -21.16 36.95
N PHE A 616 -6.58 -22.38 37.06
CA PHE A 616 -7.36 -22.94 38.19
C PHE A 616 -8.10 -21.96 39.14
N ASP A 617 -9.25 -21.44 38.71
CA ASP A 617 -10.52 -21.66 39.42
C ASP A 617 -11.72 -21.21 38.58
N ARG A 618 -12.70 -22.10 38.34
CA ARG A 618 -13.90 -21.78 37.53
C ARG A 618 -14.94 -20.91 38.24
N ASN A 619 -14.63 -20.43 39.44
CA ASN A 619 -15.59 -19.78 40.34
C ASN A 619 -15.78 -18.28 40.09
N TYR A 620 -15.08 -17.68 39.11
CA TYR A 620 -15.01 -16.22 38.95
C TYR A 620 -15.30 -15.69 37.52
N SER A 621 -16.41 -16.12 36.90
CA SER A 621 -16.88 -15.58 35.59
C SER A 621 -17.21 -14.07 35.63
N GLY A 622 -17.19 -13.43 34.47
CA GLY A 622 -17.46 -12.00 34.24
C GLY A 622 -16.66 -11.47 33.05
N LEU A 623 -17.18 -10.46 32.34
CA LEU A 623 -16.63 -9.99 31.05
C LEU A 623 -15.23 -9.34 31.10
N GLY A 624 -14.70 -8.99 32.28
CA GLY A 624 -13.39 -8.30 32.39
C GLY A 624 -13.41 -6.82 31.98
N ILE A 625 -14.58 -6.17 31.95
CA ILE A 625 -14.77 -4.76 31.56
C ILE A 625 -15.04 -3.86 32.78
N GLY A 626 -15.37 -4.42 33.96
CA GLY A 626 -15.84 -3.64 35.10
C GLY A 626 -14.87 -2.54 35.57
N LEU A 627 -13.56 -2.84 35.67
CA LEU A 627 -12.56 -1.87 36.10
C LEU A 627 -12.19 -0.87 34.99
N SER A 628 -12.25 -1.25 33.71
CA SER A 628 -12.04 -0.31 32.60
C SER A 628 -13.21 0.69 32.53
N ILE A 629 -14.45 0.23 32.70
CA ILE A 629 -15.64 1.11 32.85
C ILE A 629 -15.45 2.07 34.03
N CYS A 630 -15.00 1.61 35.21
CA CYS A 630 -14.76 2.51 36.35
C CYS A 630 -13.73 3.61 36.03
N LYS A 631 -12.64 3.27 35.35
CA LYS A 631 -11.59 4.24 34.97
C LYS A 631 -12.11 5.28 33.98
N GLU A 632 -12.82 4.86 32.93
CA GLU A 632 -13.37 5.76 31.93
C GLU A 632 -14.52 6.64 32.51
N LEU A 633 -15.39 6.07 33.34
CA LEU A 633 -16.42 6.83 34.10
C LEU A 633 -15.79 7.93 34.95
N LEU A 634 -14.72 7.61 35.69
CA LEU A 634 -14.01 8.57 36.52
C LEU A 634 -13.37 9.67 35.68
N LEU A 635 -12.70 9.34 34.58
CA LEU A 635 -12.12 10.33 33.65
C LEU A 635 -13.18 11.32 33.15
N GLN A 636 -14.38 10.86 32.78
CA GLN A 636 -15.48 11.73 32.32
C GLN A 636 -16.03 12.64 33.43
N ILE A 637 -16.06 12.18 34.69
CA ILE A 637 -16.48 12.97 35.86
C ILE A 637 -15.33 13.86 36.39
N GLY A 638 -14.13 13.77 35.79
CA GLY A 638 -12.91 14.48 36.18
C GLY A 638 -12.21 13.90 37.41
N GLY A 639 -12.57 12.67 37.80
CA GLY A 639 -11.97 11.87 38.85
C GLY A 639 -10.75 11.05 38.41
N ASP A 640 -10.26 10.21 39.32
CA ASP A 640 -9.12 9.31 39.11
C ASP A 640 -9.27 8.01 39.92
N ILE A 641 -8.59 6.93 39.52
CA ILE A 641 -8.55 5.63 40.21
C ILE A 641 -7.12 5.13 40.39
N LYS A 642 -6.80 4.68 41.61
CA LYS A 642 -5.51 4.09 41.97
C LYS A 642 -5.70 2.75 42.64
N VAL A 643 -4.76 1.84 42.41
CA VAL A 643 -4.71 0.52 43.05
C VAL A 643 -3.38 0.40 43.80
N GLU A 644 -3.44 -0.15 45.01
CA GLU A 644 -2.29 -0.53 45.83
C GLU A 644 -2.49 -1.98 46.27
N SER A 645 -1.54 -2.86 45.96
CA SER A 645 -1.54 -4.26 46.42
C SER A 645 -0.12 -4.82 46.41
N ASP A 646 0.23 -5.61 47.42
CA ASP A 646 1.53 -6.30 47.50
C ASP A 646 1.47 -7.75 46.94
N GLY A 647 0.30 -8.20 46.48
CA GLY A 647 0.02 -9.61 46.25
C GLY A 647 -0.14 -10.39 47.57
N HIS A 648 -1.03 -11.39 47.58
CA HIS A 648 -1.29 -12.29 48.72
C HIS A 648 -1.73 -11.64 50.04
N LYS A 649 -2.01 -10.33 50.06
CA LYS A 649 -2.45 -9.55 51.23
C LYS A 649 -3.64 -8.63 50.94
N GLY A 650 -4.47 -9.02 49.96
CA GLY A 650 -5.58 -8.20 49.48
C GLY A 650 -5.19 -7.00 48.64
N SER A 651 -6.17 -6.16 48.30
CA SER A 651 -5.99 -4.96 47.47
C SER A 651 -6.69 -3.75 48.09
N ARG A 652 -6.16 -2.56 47.78
CA ARG A 652 -6.80 -1.27 48.04
C ARG A 652 -7.05 -0.57 46.72
N PHE A 653 -8.30 -0.19 46.47
CA PHE A 653 -8.68 0.71 45.40
C PHE A 653 -9.08 2.06 46.00
N THR A 654 -8.50 3.15 45.49
CA THR A 654 -8.83 4.52 45.87
C THR A 654 -9.39 5.24 44.66
N VAL A 655 -10.60 5.77 44.75
CA VAL A 655 -11.25 6.59 43.72
C VAL A 655 -11.52 7.99 44.25
N CYS A 656 -11.32 8.99 43.39
CA CYS A 656 -11.60 10.39 43.69
C CYS A 656 -12.66 10.89 42.72
N PHE A 657 -13.71 11.55 43.23
CA PHE A 657 -14.76 12.20 42.44
C PHE A 657 -14.71 13.71 42.67
N ASN A 658 -14.79 14.51 41.61
CA ASN A 658 -14.98 15.95 41.74
C ASN A 658 -16.44 16.24 42.10
N VAL A 659 -16.64 16.96 43.20
CA VAL A 659 -17.96 17.29 43.76
C VAL A 659 -18.06 18.79 44.03
N LYS A 660 -19.29 19.27 44.25
CA LYS A 660 -19.55 20.62 44.75
C LYS A 660 -20.49 20.54 45.95
N GLU A 661 -20.55 21.63 46.72
CA GLU A 661 -21.51 21.76 47.82
C GLU A 661 -22.94 21.53 47.34
N GLY A 662 -23.68 20.66 48.05
CA GLY A 662 -25.09 20.41 47.85
C GLY A 662 -25.96 21.22 48.80
N THR A 663 -27.15 21.57 48.35
CA THR A 663 -28.15 22.27 49.18
C THR A 663 -29.08 21.27 49.83
N PRO A 664 -29.35 21.34 51.15
CA PRO A 664 -30.33 20.48 51.78
C PRO A 664 -31.72 20.65 51.17
N MET A 665 -32.30 19.59 50.62
CA MET A 665 -33.72 19.56 50.28
C MET A 665 -34.53 19.08 51.48
N LEU A 666 -35.54 19.86 51.87
CA LEU A 666 -36.50 19.53 52.91
C LEU A 666 -37.55 18.55 52.37
N VAL A 667 -37.17 17.29 52.19
CA VAL A 667 -38.11 16.19 51.94
C VAL A 667 -38.15 15.33 53.20
N ASP A 668 -39.29 15.34 53.88
CA ASP A 668 -39.49 14.60 55.13
C ASP A 668 -39.91 13.15 54.77
N PRO A 669 -39.13 12.11 55.12
CA PRO A 669 -39.35 10.74 54.63
C PRO A 669 -40.61 10.06 55.15
N GLU A 670 -41.40 10.70 56.03
CA GLU A 670 -42.71 10.23 56.50
C GLU A 670 -43.91 10.96 55.85
N GLN A 671 -43.71 11.66 54.72
CA GLN A 671 -44.82 12.29 54.00
C GLN A 671 -45.88 11.26 53.55
N VAL A 672 -47.08 11.39 54.13
CA VAL A 672 -48.27 10.64 53.73
C VAL A 672 -48.66 11.10 52.33
N VAL A 673 -48.51 10.21 51.36
CA VAL A 673 -48.88 10.51 49.98
C VAL A 673 -50.39 10.46 49.84
N ASP A 674 -50.98 11.49 49.21
CA ASP A 674 -52.41 11.54 48.95
C ASP A 674 -52.78 10.55 47.83
N THR A 675 -53.43 9.45 48.21
CA THR A 675 -53.89 8.39 47.30
C THR A 675 -55.33 8.60 46.79
N SER A 676 -55.95 9.76 47.06
CA SER A 676 -57.36 10.00 46.71
C SER A 676 -57.64 10.13 45.20
N LEU A 677 -56.62 10.42 44.39
CA LEU A 677 -56.70 10.43 42.92
C LEU A 677 -55.86 9.29 42.33
N PRO A 678 -56.33 8.65 41.23
CA PRO A 678 -55.61 7.56 40.59
C PRO A 678 -54.37 8.06 39.83
N VAL A 679 -53.45 7.14 39.54
CA VAL A 679 -52.28 7.37 38.68
C VAL A 679 -52.60 6.94 37.25
N LEU A 680 -52.28 7.78 36.26
CA LEU A 680 -52.41 7.41 34.85
C LEU A 680 -51.16 6.65 34.37
N ILE A 681 -51.31 5.40 33.95
CA ILE A 681 -50.26 4.63 33.25
C ILE A 681 -50.49 4.80 31.74
N VAL A 682 -49.48 5.28 31.03
CA VAL A 682 -49.44 5.39 29.57
C VAL A 682 -48.35 4.47 29.03
N GLU A 683 -48.74 3.35 28.45
CA GLU A 683 -47.85 2.23 28.07
C GLU A 683 -48.57 1.39 27.01
N ASP A 684 -47.93 1.02 25.91
CA ASP A 684 -48.57 0.24 24.83
C ASP A 684 -48.56 -1.28 25.09
N ASN A 685 -47.62 -1.77 25.91
CA ASN A 685 -47.47 -3.19 26.20
C ASN A 685 -48.35 -3.64 27.39
N PRO A 686 -49.32 -4.55 27.19
CA PRO A 686 -50.25 -4.98 28.24
C PRO A 686 -49.58 -5.76 29.39
N VAL A 687 -48.39 -6.31 29.18
CA VAL A 687 -47.60 -6.95 30.25
C VAL A 687 -47.04 -5.89 31.19
N ASN A 688 -46.46 -4.83 30.65
CA ASN A 688 -45.90 -3.72 31.42
C ASN A 688 -47.00 -2.95 32.17
N GLN A 689 -48.14 -2.66 31.51
CA GLN A 689 -49.32 -2.08 32.16
C GLN A 689 -49.70 -2.88 33.42
N LYS A 690 -49.79 -4.22 33.31
CA LYS A 690 -50.18 -5.12 34.40
C LYS A 690 -49.12 -5.22 35.51
N ILE A 691 -47.84 -5.02 35.20
CA ILE A 691 -46.77 -4.95 36.20
C ILE A 691 -46.87 -3.63 36.97
N LEU A 692 -46.95 -2.49 36.27
CA LEU A 692 -47.06 -1.16 36.88
C LEU A 692 -48.32 -1.05 37.74
N GLN A 693 -49.48 -1.49 37.22
CA GLN A 693 -50.73 -1.53 37.98
C GLN A 693 -50.58 -2.33 39.29
N LYS A 694 -50.00 -3.54 39.24
CA LYS A 694 -49.75 -4.35 40.44
C LYS A 694 -48.80 -3.68 41.43
N MET A 695 -47.82 -2.91 40.96
CA MET A 695 -46.91 -2.15 41.83
C MET A 695 -47.64 -0.99 42.49
N LEU A 696 -48.44 -0.22 41.75
CA LEU A 696 -49.26 0.88 42.27
C LEU A 696 -50.30 0.40 43.30
N THR A 697 -51.00 -0.72 43.04
CA THR A 697 -51.93 -1.31 44.01
C THR A 697 -51.23 -1.72 45.30
N LYS A 698 -49.98 -2.22 45.25
CA LYS A 698 -49.18 -2.49 46.46
C LYS A 698 -48.76 -1.23 47.23
N LEU A 699 -48.74 -0.08 46.55
CA LEU A 699 -48.45 1.23 47.15
C LEU A 699 -49.73 1.99 47.57
N GLY A 700 -50.91 1.40 47.38
CA GLY A 700 -52.19 1.98 47.78
C GLY A 700 -52.84 2.90 46.74
N PHE A 701 -52.36 2.92 45.49
CA PHE A 701 -52.94 3.73 44.41
C PHE A 701 -53.86 2.91 43.49
N ASP A 702 -54.98 3.52 43.13
CA ASP A 702 -55.74 3.15 41.93
C ASP A 702 -55.02 3.63 40.67
N SER A 703 -55.34 3.03 39.52
CA SER A 703 -54.72 3.38 38.24
C SER A 703 -55.68 3.37 37.06
N ILE A 704 -55.47 4.32 36.15
CA ILE A 704 -56.12 4.41 34.84
C ILE A 704 -55.08 4.01 33.79
N LEU A 705 -55.50 3.30 32.73
CA LEU A 705 -54.62 2.82 31.66
C LEU A 705 -54.88 3.57 30.35
N ALA A 706 -53.81 3.89 29.63
CA ALA A 706 -53.81 4.42 28.27
C ALA A 706 -52.75 3.68 27.43
N ASN A 707 -53.05 3.38 26.17
CA ASN A 707 -52.20 2.58 25.29
C ASN A 707 -51.27 3.44 24.39
N ASN A 708 -51.40 4.78 24.44
CA ASN A 708 -50.61 5.76 23.69
C ASN A 708 -50.89 7.19 24.20
N GLY A 709 -50.11 8.17 23.72
CA GLY A 709 -50.27 9.57 24.12
C GLY A 709 -51.63 10.20 23.77
N ASP A 710 -52.25 9.88 22.64
CA ASP A 710 -53.55 10.46 22.25
C ASP A 710 -54.70 9.95 23.15
N GLU A 711 -54.64 8.69 23.57
CA GLU A 711 -55.56 8.14 24.58
C GLU A 711 -55.33 8.78 25.96
N ALA A 712 -54.08 8.99 26.37
CA ALA A 712 -53.75 9.70 27.60
C ALA A 712 -54.30 11.14 27.61
N LEU A 713 -54.11 11.89 26.52
CA LEU A 713 -54.65 13.24 26.38
C LEU A 713 -56.18 13.29 26.38
N LYS A 714 -56.88 12.21 25.98
CA LYS A 714 -58.34 12.10 26.12
C LYS A 714 -58.76 11.84 27.56
N LEU A 715 -58.08 10.92 28.25
CA LEU A 715 -58.37 10.58 29.64
C LEU A 715 -58.09 11.75 30.60
N LEU A 716 -57.02 12.52 30.36
CA LEU A 716 -56.68 13.75 31.09
C LEU A 716 -57.70 14.90 30.93
N ARG A 717 -58.73 14.77 30.08
CA ARG A 717 -59.89 15.69 30.03
C ARG A 717 -61.11 15.18 30.77
N LEU A 718 -61.12 13.91 31.14
CA LEU A 718 -62.26 13.20 31.72
C LEU A 718 -62.04 12.84 33.19
N HIS A 719 -60.78 12.75 33.62
CA HIS A 719 -60.37 12.32 34.95
C HIS A 719 -59.24 13.21 35.46
N ASP A 720 -59.39 13.71 36.69
CA ASP A 720 -58.28 14.24 37.48
C ASP A 720 -57.43 13.05 37.96
N VAL A 721 -56.10 13.16 37.84
CA VAL A 721 -55.13 12.12 38.24
C VAL A 721 -53.99 12.78 39.01
N CYS A 722 -53.42 12.09 40.00
CA CYS A 722 -52.35 12.70 40.81
C CYS A 722 -51.00 12.74 40.09
N LEU A 723 -50.76 11.78 39.20
CA LEU A 723 -49.47 11.54 38.56
C LEU A 723 -49.65 10.78 37.24
N VAL A 724 -48.72 10.97 36.30
CA VAL A 724 -48.65 10.19 35.04
C VAL A 724 -47.34 9.40 34.98
N LEU A 725 -47.43 8.09 34.79
CA LEU A 725 -46.33 7.22 34.38
C LEU A 725 -46.37 7.09 32.86
N MET A 726 -45.36 7.60 32.15
CA MET A 726 -45.37 7.80 30.70
C MET A 726 -44.27 7.01 29.99
N ASP A 727 -44.60 6.03 29.16
CA ASP A 727 -43.60 5.47 28.23
C ASP A 727 -43.19 6.51 27.18
N LEU A 728 -41.92 6.50 26.79
CA LEU A 728 -41.37 7.36 25.76
C LEU A 728 -41.65 6.82 24.36
N GLN A 729 -41.67 5.49 24.16
CA GLN A 729 -41.76 4.87 22.85
C GLN A 729 -43.09 4.14 22.68
N MET A 730 -44.07 4.82 22.08
CA MET A 730 -45.41 4.28 21.84
C MET A 730 -45.88 4.58 20.41
N PRO A 731 -46.75 3.73 19.82
CA PRO A 731 -47.40 4.02 18.55
C PRO A 731 -48.37 5.20 18.68
N VAL A 732 -48.73 5.80 17.52
CA VAL A 732 -49.65 6.96 17.37
C VAL A 732 -49.10 8.28 17.92
N MET A 733 -48.71 8.33 19.20
CA MET A 733 -48.11 9.51 19.84
C MET A 733 -47.15 9.06 20.94
N ASP A 734 -45.90 9.50 20.82
CA ASP A 734 -44.81 9.23 21.77
C ASP A 734 -44.94 10.05 23.07
N GLY A 735 -44.19 9.65 24.10
CA GLY A 735 -44.25 10.27 25.43
C GLY A 735 -43.72 11.71 25.48
N PHE A 736 -42.76 12.07 24.62
CA PHE A 736 -42.22 13.44 24.55
C PHE A 736 -43.27 14.39 23.99
N THR A 737 -43.86 14.04 22.84
CA THR A 737 -44.95 14.78 22.19
C THR A 737 -46.17 14.89 23.11
N CYS A 738 -46.55 13.78 23.77
CA CYS A 738 -47.64 13.78 24.75
C CYS A 738 -47.37 14.74 25.92
N THR A 739 -46.14 14.72 26.48
CA THR A 739 -45.79 15.62 27.60
C THR A 739 -45.79 17.10 27.16
N GLN A 740 -45.23 17.41 25.99
CA GLN A 740 -45.27 18.77 25.44
C GLN A 740 -46.72 19.26 25.27
N GLU A 741 -47.62 18.39 24.81
CA GLU A 741 -49.06 18.68 24.70
C GLU A 741 -49.74 18.90 26.07
N ILE A 742 -49.40 18.11 27.09
CA ILE A 742 -49.85 18.29 28.49
C ILE A 742 -49.42 19.66 29.03
N ARG A 743 -48.16 20.08 28.81
CA ARG A 743 -47.65 21.38 29.26
C ARG A 743 -48.21 22.56 28.44
N ALA A 744 -48.47 22.37 27.14
CA ALA A 744 -48.87 23.44 26.23
C ALA A 744 -50.34 23.87 26.37
N LYS A 745 -51.28 22.95 26.58
CA LYS A 745 -52.73 23.27 26.60
C LYS A 745 -53.21 23.64 28.01
N LYS A 746 -54.28 24.45 28.09
CA LYS A 746 -54.91 24.85 29.38
C LYS A 746 -55.98 23.86 29.85
N ASP A 747 -56.37 22.93 28.98
CA ASP A 747 -57.46 21.97 29.20
C ASP A 747 -57.02 20.76 30.04
N TYR A 748 -55.79 20.79 30.55
CA TYR A 748 -55.16 19.76 31.38
C TYR A 748 -54.58 20.39 32.63
N GLN A 749 -54.38 19.59 33.68
CA GLN A 749 -53.64 19.97 34.88
C GLN A 749 -52.14 20.12 34.52
N ARG A 750 -51.74 21.28 34.00
CA ARG A 750 -50.41 21.54 33.41
C ARG A 750 -49.24 21.16 34.29
N ASP A 751 -49.39 21.32 35.60
CA ASP A 751 -48.35 21.09 36.59
C ASP A 751 -48.35 19.65 37.15
N ILE A 752 -49.15 18.75 36.56
CA ILE A 752 -49.20 17.35 36.97
C ILE A 752 -47.82 16.68 36.85
N PRO A 753 -47.35 15.95 37.88
CA PRO A 753 -46.15 15.15 37.79
C PRO A 753 -46.22 14.15 36.63
N VAL A 754 -45.25 14.22 35.70
CA VAL A 754 -45.06 13.23 34.64
C VAL A 754 -43.71 12.57 34.86
N ILE A 755 -43.71 11.26 35.13
CA ILE A 755 -42.52 10.43 35.28
C ILE A 755 -42.38 9.56 34.04
N ALA A 756 -41.25 9.68 33.33
CA ALA A 756 -40.95 8.79 32.20
C ALA A 756 -40.71 7.35 32.67
N VAL A 757 -41.14 6.36 31.91
CA VAL A 757 -40.86 4.93 32.17
C VAL A 757 -40.37 4.28 30.89
N THR A 758 -39.06 4.10 30.71
CA THR A 758 -38.47 3.68 29.42
C THR A 758 -37.54 2.49 29.53
N ALA A 759 -37.50 1.66 28.48
CA ALA A 759 -36.55 0.55 28.35
C ALA A 759 -35.14 0.98 27.92
N ASN A 760 -34.98 2.17 27.35
CA ASN A 760 -33.70 2.65 26.81
C ASN A 760 -33.28 3.98 27.45
N LEU A 761 -33.09 3.94 28.78
CA LEU A 761 -32.68 5.09 29.59
C LEU A 761 -31.17 5.33 29.48
N THR A 762 -30.75 5.93 28.36
CA THR A 762 -29.40 6.49 28.19
C THR A 762 -29.32 7.88 28.84
N ASP A 763 -28.11 8.39 29.11
CA ASP A 763 -27.94 9.75 29.64
C ASP A 763 -28.55 10.82 28.70
N VAL A 764 -28.52 10.57 27.37
CA VAL A 764 -29.13 11.44 26.35
C VAL A 764 -30.67 11.42 26.47
N THR A 765 -31.28 10.24 26.57
CA THR A 765 -32.73 10.08 26.74
C THR A 765 -33.20 10.77 28.04
N ALA A 766 -32.48 10.58 29.15
CA ALA A 766 -32.79 11.21 30.43
C ALA A 766 -32.76 12.76 30.37
N ALA A 767 -31.78 13.34 29.67
CA ALA A 767 -31.72 14.78 29.43
C ALA A 767 -32.89 15.28 28.53
N GLN A 768 -33.32 14.48 27.55
CA GLN A 768 -34.48 14.78 26.72
C GLN A 768 -35.80 14.76 27.53
N CYS A 769 -35.96 13.84 28.47
CA CYS A 769 -37.14 13.79 29.35
C CYS A 769 -37.31 15.10 30.14
N LEU A 770 -36.23 15.56 30.81
CA LEU A 770 -36.27 16.79 31.59
C LEU A 770 -36.52 18.03 30.72
N THR A 771 -35.86 18.13 29.56
CA THR A 771 -36.02 19.28 28.65
C THR A 771 -37.39 19.34 27.97
N CYS A 772 -38.10 18.21 27.79
CA CYS A 772 -39.47 18.22 27.28
C CYS A 772 -40.55 18.54 28.34
N GLY A 773 -40.15 18.65 29.63
CA GLY A 773 -41.03 19.02 30.74
C GLY A 773 -41.54 17.85 31.60
N MET A 774 -40.90 16.67 31.55
CA MET A 774 -41.12 15.60 32.53
C MET A 774 -40.41 15.93 33.85
N ASN A 775 -40.91 15.42 34.96
CA ASN A 775 -40.42 15.70 36.30
C ASN A 775 -39.32 14.73 36.75
N ALA A 776 -39.43 13.46 36.35
CA ALA A 776 -38.44 12.41 36.62
C ALA A 776 -38.51 11.30 35.55
N TYR A 777 -37.66 10.28 35.71
CA TYR A 777 -37.61 9.10 34.84
C TYR A 777 -37.31 7.83 35.64
N LEU A 778 -37.77 6.70 35.12
CA LEU A 778 -37.56 5.35 35.64
C LEU A 778 -37.13 4.43 34.49
N GLY A 779 -36.05 3.68 34.72
CA GLY A 779 -35.64 2.61 33.80
C GLY A 779 -36.51 1.37 33.97
N LYS A 780 -36.93 0.74 32.87
CA LYS A 780 -37.49 -0.61 32.88
C LYS A 780 -36.33 -1.63 33.02
N PRO A 781 -36.44 -2.69 33.85
CA PRO A 781 -37.58 -3.04 34.70
C PRO A 781 -37.68 -2.15 35.95
N VAL A 782 -38.87 -1.60 36.18
CA VAL A 782 -39.16 -0.73 37.33
C VAL A 782 -39.11 -1.54 38.62
N LYS A 783 -38.41 -1.03 39.64
CA LYS A 783 -38.37 -1.61 41.00
C LYS A 783 -39.40 -0.93 41.90
N LEU A 784 -40.06 -1.71 42.76
CA LEU A 784 -41.13 -1.21 43.64
C LEU A 784 -40.64 -0.12 44.60
N ASP A 785 -39.46 -0.27 45.19
CA ASP A 785 -38.89 0.72 46.10
C ASP A 785 -38.54 2.04 45.40
N THR A 786 -37.96 1.97 44.19
CA THR A 786 -37.64 3.14 43.37
C THR A 786 -38.91 3.86 42.91
N LEU A 787 -39.93 3.10 42.47
CA LEU A 787 -41.24 3.68 42.14
C LEU A 787 -41.85 4.40 43.34
N ARG A 788 -41.81 3.80 44.54
CA ARG A 788 -42.29 4.40 45.78
C ARG A 788 -41.57 5.71 46.11
N SER A 789 -40.24 5.73 46.05
CA SER A 789 -39.47 6.95 46.37
C SER A 789 -39.76 8.08 45.38
N THR A 790 -39.77 7.79 44.08
CA THR A 790 -39.99 8.82 43.05
C THR A 790 -41.43 9.34 43.04
N ILE A 791 -42.42 8.50 43.37
CA ILE A 791 -43.81 8.96 43.58
C ILE A 791 -43.89 9.88 44.81
N ALA A 792 -43.28 9.50 45.94
CA ALA A 792 -43.30 10.30 47.17
C ALA A 792 -42.59 11.67 46.99
N GLU A 793 -41.48 11.72 46.25
CA GLU A 793 -40.75 12.97 45.97
C GLU A 793 -41.59 13.99 45.18
N HIS A 794 -42.49 13.53 44.30
CA HIS A 794 -43.30 14.40 43.46
C HIS A 794 -44.75 14.60 43.93
N LEU A 795 -45.17 13.93 45.01
CA LEU A 795 -46.51 14.05 45.60
C LEU A 795 -46.44 14.50 47.07
N ALA A 796 -46.10 15.78 47.29
CA ALA A 796 -45.95 16.36 48.62
C ALA A 796 -47.15 17.23 49.07
N VAL A 797 -47.95 16.65 49.97
CA VAL A 797 -48.88 17.24 50.98
C VAL A 797 -50.02 18.19 50.55
N SER A 798 -51.25 17.73 50.82
CA SER A 798 -52.36 18.57 51.29
C SER A 798 -52.69 18.23 52.75
N ASP A 799 -53.03 19.22 53.59
CA ASP A 799 -53.34 19.03 55.01
C ASP A 799 -54.60 18.15 55.23
N ILE A 800 -54.41 16.90 55.69
CA ILE A 800 -55.52 16.06 56.20
C ILE A 800 -55.17 15.52 57.59
N LYS A 801 -56.06 15.79 58.55
CA LYS A 801 -55.92 15.30 59.93
C LYS A 801 -56.05 13.78 60.00
N LEU A 802 -55.06 13.13 60.61
CA LEU A 802 -55.15 11.74 61.06
C LEU A 802 -56.40 11.53 61.93
N VAL A 803 -57.39 10.81 61.40
CA VAL A 803 -58.34 10.06 62.21
C VAL A 803 -57.78 8.64 62.34
N ALA A 804 -57.26 8.32 63.52
CA ALA A 804 -56.78 6.97 63.80
C ALA A 804 -57.98 6.01 63.85
N HIS A 805 -58.09 5.13 62.86
CA HIS A 805 -58.89 3.92 63.01
C HIS A 805 -58.06 2.87 63.74
N GLN A 806 -58.49 2.54 64.96
CA GLN A 806 -58.16 1.27 65.60
C GLN A 806 -59.00 0.18 64.93
N ASP A 807 -58.35 -0.92 64.55
CA ASP A 807 -58.79 -2.32 64.76
C ASP A 807 -57.60 -3.27 64.48
#